data_AF-A0A0K0FXW6-F1
#
_entry.id   AF-A0A0K0FXW6-F1
#
_cell.length_a   1.000
_cell.length_b   1.000
_cell.length_c   1.000
_cell.angle_alpha   90.00
_cell.angle_beta   90.00
_cell.angle_gamma   90.00
#
_symmetry.space_group_name_H-M   'P 1'
#
loop_
_entity.id
_entity.type
_entity.pdbx_description
1 polymer ?
#
loop_
_entity_poly.entity_id
_entity_poly.type
_entity_poly.pdbx_seq_one_letter_code
_entity_poly.pdbx_strand_id
1 'polypeptide(L)'
;MVYKDNIIHFMSGGLGSGVGLLATYPLDLIRIRLQSGIGIQGESYHGKKLRNTILQNNMVKYSIGKTPSTTSSFHVPIVTNVYKQLFDLHIIKNVKQIIINEGVRGLYKGLGASVIAFIPTKAVYFFYYNAAKSEINKGKYFTPNTAPVHMFSAGFAGLAVCLIFNPIHVIKTRLQLNSGNMNVRECLSYTFKHHGIRGFYRGMEASAYGVSEMVIQFMIYEKIKHDLHNWLSTYNVPLYWLSEDPKGAHFMVAGAISKFTAVVITYPHEVIRTRTREVGYKGQGFWTLMNQINKNEGFKALYRGMGTTLIRSVPNSAIALTAYEYFVCIAHWNTKSKMYFLLLFSLFLGVFCRTEDWLHNITKITSGVVNLFPHLSDDGKYILFEGSGLKEYGTRCSGIYRKKLSLINEKYNTEVDRISNGLGSSTSGRFLSSNYDMIYSGTFRKLNISAKNNHFDISKTCPVSICQSSERYKNASIDEICRRPLLKNIFPDYDIYKVNKYGIIISTLTNDSSYNSEAAPSPDGTWIAYTSKKMGTLDIWVMKDDGSEKRQLTKTEGYEGLPSWSLDSQYILYTGYIPKTKEEIKDFYQLSSLNLLDISKTEIFLVSIDGRVWKQVTYLNSSTFGATWISSDAFVFSSNFEGGKSGIHEFNIYLFNLTTKVIDRITWNDEGFDSFPSYNPKLNILTWTSNRLKVVKEREEYNVFMAYFGKQSNRPFFHKEKQKSPNTIKEYLKMRDLHYPGENHLKNIKQLTFGGQNAEGYFVRDDSAFIFQAMGNENYKTECDQIYRYNIKGHLPSDESIPQKMSVGLGATTCSFLFPSKKESIHASTIRAVDFNDNLSNGACPPKKCKSVDAKTDVVLKHLCNTSYVWDIFPNYDIYLVNEYGNFIKQLTNTEGYDAEGTISPDGRLIVYTSLASGDLELWIMNSDGSGKRQLTNELGYDGGAFFSPDGTKIIFRASRPKSEEEIKKYKLLLSYGLVEPLSMELFVINVDGTDLRQITKLGGSNWAPYYLTDNKRIIFSSNFNSSLTHFGEFHIYMINEDGTGLEQVSLKLRNLIQKF
;
A
#
# COMPACT_ATOMS: atom_id res chain seq x y z
N MET A 1 23.27 -9.12 7.98
CA MET A 1 22.28 -8.75 9.04
C MET A 1 22.34 -7.29 9.49
N VAL A 2 23.50 -6.74 9.88
CA VAL A 2 23.65 -5.41 10.55
C VAL A 2 22.85 -4.26 9.92
N TYR A 3 22.75 -4.21 8.59
CA TYR A 3 22.04 -3.13 7.89
C TYR A 3 20.50 -3.19 8.03
N LYS A 4 19.92 -4.39 8.14
CA LYS A 4 18.46 -4.57 8.33
C LYS A 4 18.05 -4.14 9.74
N ASP A 5 18.83 -4.52 10.75
CA ASP A 5 18.59 -4.16 12.15
C ASP A 5 18.76 -2.65 12.36
N ASN A 6 19.77 -2.06 11.75
CA ASN A 6 19.99 -0.61 11.80
C ASN A 6 18.81 0.20 11.20
N ILE A 7 18.15 -0.32 10.16
CA ILE A 7 16.96 0.33 9.58
C ILE A 7 15.76 0.26 10.55
N ILE A 8 15.57 -0.87 11.22
CA ILE A 8 14.50 -1.00 12.23
C ILE A 8 14.73 -0.01 13.37
N HIS A 9 15.95 0.09 13.89
CA HIS A 9 16.30 1.07 14.93
C HIS A 9 16.21 2.53 14.44
N PHE A 10 16.53 2.80 13.18
CA PHE A 10 16.32 4.10 12.55
C PHE A 10 14.83 4.49 12.52
N MET A 11 13.94 3.59 12.08
CA MET A 11 12.50 3.87 11.98
C MET A 11 11.84 3.96 13.36
N SER A 12 12.11 3.02 14.27
CA SER A 12 11.56 3.03 15.63
C SER A 12 12.04 4.24 16.44
N GLY A 13 13.31 4.64 16.26
CA GLY A 13 13.89 5.81 16.92
C GLY A 13 13.25 7.13 16.49
N GLY A 14 12.93 7.26 15.20
CA GLY A 14 12.22 8.43 14.64
C GLY A 14 10.77 8.53 15.13
N LEU A 15 10.02 7.42 15.05
CA LEU A 15 8.60 7.38 15.43
C LEU A 15 8.39 7.58 16.94
N GLY A 16 9.15 6.86 17.79
CA GLY A 16 9.03 6.99 19.24
C GLY A 16 9.34 8.40 19.74
N SER A 17 10.33 9.06 19.12
CA SER A 17 10.71 10.44 19.46
C SER A 17 9.71 11.49 18.95
N GLY A 18 9.01 11.22 17.84
CA GLY A 18 8.00 12.11 17.28
C GLY A 18 6.78 12.28 18.20
N VAL A 19 6.32 11.19 18.82
CA VAL A 19 5.20 11.19 19.77
C VAL A 19 5.54 12.01 21.02
N GLY A 20 6.72 11.83 21.60
CA GLY A 20 7.17 12.60 22.77
C GLY A 20 7.33 14.10 22.48
N LEU A 21 7.80 14.46 21.28
CA LEU A 21 7.94 15.86 20.86
C LEU A 21 6.58 16.56 20.79
N LEU A 22 5.57 15.93 20.17
CA LEU A 22 4.24 16.51 20.03
C LEU A 22 3.59 16.76 21.39
N ALA A 23 3.74 15.81 22.32
CA ALA A 23 3.20 15.93 23.67
C ALA A 23 3.86 17.05 24.50
N THR A 24 5.13 17.38 24.21
CA THR A 24 5.94 18.29 25.04
C THR A 24 6.35 19.60 24.35
N TYR A 25 5.87 19.85 23.13
CA TYR A 25 6.29 20.98 22.29
C TYR A 25 6.12 22.37 22.92
N PRO A 26 4.99 22.70 23.58
CA PRO A 26 4.80 24.04 24.16
C PRO A 26 5.88 24.41 25.18
N LEU A 27 6.41 23.41 25.91
CA LEU A 27 7.50 23.61 26.87
C LEU A 27 8.86 23.85 26.19
N ASP A 28 9.07 23.33 24.98
CA ASP A 28 10.31 23.54 24.21
C ASP A 28 10.42 24.99 23.70
N LEU A 29 9.30 25.58 23.26
CA LEU A 29 9.26 26.98 22.83
C LEU A 29 9.56 27.94 23.98
N ILE A 30 8.93 27.72 25.14
CA ILE A 30 9.11 28.55 26.34
C ILE A 30 10.56 28.50 26.82
N ARG A 31 11.14 27.29 26.86
CA ARG A 31 12.54 27.07 27.21
C ARG A 31 13.48 27.90 26.33
N ILE A 32 13.32 27.83 25.01
CA ILE A 32 14.22 28.50 24.06
C ILE A 32 14.14 30.03 24.20
N ARG A 33 12.96 30.59 24.41
CA ARG A 33 12.80 32.04 24.65
C ARG A 33 13.37 32.47 26.01
N LEU A 34 13.24 31.65 27.06
CA LEU A 34 13.82 31.92 28.38
C LEU A 34 15.35 31.85 28.40
N GLN A 35 15.96 31.00 27.57
CA GLN A 35 17.41 30.88 27.44
C GLN A 35 18.04 32.03 26.65
N SER A 36 17.22 32.85 25.98
CA SER A 36 17.69 33.91 25.10
C SER A 36 18.15 35.19 25.84
N GLY A 37 19.05 35.95 25.22
CA GLY A 37 19.51 37.25 25.73
C GLY A 37 18.46 38.37 25.66
N ILE A 38 17.46 38.22 24.79
CA ILE A 38 16.44 39.24 24.45
C ILE A 38 15.20 39.13 25.36
N GLY A 39 14.99 37.98 26.00
CA GLY A 39 13.80 37.71 26.82
C GLY A 39 12.57 37.34 25.97
N ILE A 40 11.36 37.45 26.54
CA ILE A 40 10.09 37.03 25.87
C ILE A 40 9.70 37.96 24.71
N GLN A 41 10.32 39.14 24.59
CA GLN A 41 10.13 40.04 23.46
C GLN A 41 11.16 39.69 22.37
N GLY A 42 10.75 39.04 21.29
CA GLY A 42 11.66 38.75 20.16
C GLY A 42 11.95 40.02 19.32
N GLU A 43 13.11 40.06 18.67
CA GLU A 43 13.43 41.10 17.67
C GLU A 43 12.88 40.74 16.28
N SER A 44 12.42 41.76 15.54
CA SER A 44 11.98 41.65 14.15
C SER A 44 13.18 41.81 13.19
N TYR A 45 13.32 40.87 12.26
CA TYR A 45 14.42 40.83 11.28
C TYR A 45 14.32 41.87 10.15
N HIS A 46 13.15 42.49 9.98
CA HIS A 46 13.00 43.66 9.12
C HIS A 46 13.25 44.90 9.97
N GLY A 47 14.31 45.65 9.63
CA GLY A 47 14.87 46.77 10.40
C GLY A 47 13.97 48.00 10.66
N LYS A 48 12.69 47.81 10.95
CA LYS A 48 11.92 48.80 11.70
C LYS A 48 12.31 48.66 13.16
N LYS A 49 13.17 49.57 13.63
CA LYS A 49 13.11 50.04 15.02
C LYS A 49 11.63 50.28 15.32
N LEU A 50 11.02 49.45 16.16
CA LEU A 50 9.77 49.82 16.81
C LEU A 50 10.15 50.92 17.79
N ARG A 51 10.24 52.14 17.27
CA ARG A 51 10.40 53.35 18.05
C ARG A 51 9.03 53.57 18.71
N ASN A 52 8.97 53.24 20.00
CA ASN A 52 8.09 53.69 21.07
C ASN A 52 6.61 53.91 20.71
N THR A 53 5.65 53.39 21.48
CA THR A 53 5.18 54.05 22.73
C THR A 53 4.20 53.08 23.44
N ILE A 54 4.14 53.16 24.78
CA ILE A 54 3.26 52.44 25.72
C ILE A 54 3.87 51.12 26.25
N LEU A 55 4.17 51.10 27.56
CA LEU A 55 4.75 50.02 28.41
C LEU A 55 6.27 50.09 28.72
N GLN A 56 6.87 51.28 28.79
CA GLN A 56 8.16 51.47 29.47
C GLN A 56 8.06 51.61 31.01
N ASN A 57 6.87 51.51 31.62
CA ASN A 57 6.70 51.84 33.04
C ASN A 57 6.54 50.68 34.04
N ASN A 58 6.69 49.39 33.65
CA ASN A 58 6.50 48.28 34.61
C ASN A 58 7.54 47.14 34.51
N MET A 59 8.82 47.44 34.26
CA MET A 59 9.90 46.52 34.65
C MET A 59 10.52 46.99 35.96
N VAL A 60 10.08 46.34 37.04
CA VAL A 60 10.66 46.42 38.38
C VAL A 60 12.16 46.18 38.28
N LYS A 61 12.95 47.22 38.54
CA LYS A 61 14.35 47.11 38.98
C LYS A 61 14.37 46.24 40.24
N TYR A 62 14.79 44.97 40.12
CA TYR A 62 15.25 44.24 41.29
C TYR A 62 16.69 44.66 41.60
N SER A 63 16.78 45.72 42.42
CA SER A 63 17.93 46.00 43.27
C SER A 63 18.16 44.79 44.18
N ILE A 64 19.31 44.13 44.07
CA ILE A 64 19.77 43.20 45.11
C ILE A 64 20.48 44.06 46.15
N GLY A 65 19.77 44.29 47.27
CA GLY A 65 20.31 44.95 48.45
C GLY A 65 21.51 44.19 49.01
N LYS A 66 22.49 44.97 49.49
CA LYS A 66 23.56 44.50 50.38
C LYS A 66 22.98 44.03 51.72
N THR A 67 23.65 43.05 52.34
CA THR A 67 23.97 42.83 53.78
C THR A 67 23.71 41.37 54.25
N PRO A 68 24.31 40.87 55.35
CA PRO A 68 25.67 41.05 55.88
C PRO A 68 26.38 39.69 56.11
N SER A 69 27.64 39.77 56.54
CA SER A 69 28.52 38.68 56.98
C SER A 69 28.08 38.03 58.30
N THR A 70 27.98 36.69 58.36
CA THR A 70 28.25 35.87 59.57
C THR A 70 28.41 34.37 59.26
N THR A 71 29.60 33.86 59.58
CA THR A 71 29.97 32.56 60.21
C THR A 71 29.27 31.23 59.89
N SER A 72 30.07 30.34 59.28
CA SER A 72 30.28 28.91 59.59
C SER A 72 29.08 27.96 59.76
N SER A 73 28.83 27.16 58.73
CA SER A 73 28.75 25.68 58.81
C SER A 73 28.61 25.10 57.39
N PHE A 74 29.41 24.08 57.08
CA PHE A 74 29.36 23.34 55.81
C PHE A 74 28.04 22.57 55.71
N HIS A 75 27.03 23.18 55.09
CA HIS A 75 25.86 22.48 54.56
C HIS A 75 25.73 22.82 53.07
N VAL A 76 25.67 21.79 52.23
CA VAL A 76 25.57 21.86 50.76
C VAL A 76 24.36 22.73 50.33
N PRO A 77 24.55 23.99 49.90
CA PRO A 77 23.43 24.92 49.65
C PRO A 77 22.88 24.85 48.22
N ILE A 78 23.43 23.96 47.38
CA ILE A 78 23.11 23.91 45.95
C ILE A 78 21.73 23.28 45.71
N VAL A 79 21.31 22.32 46.54
CA VAL A 79 20.08 21.55 46.31
C VAL A 79 18.82 22.34 46.70
N THR A 80 18.83 23.05 47.83
CA THR A 80 17.65 23.79 48.33
C THR A 80 17.32 25.06 47.53
N ASN A 81 18.32 25.74 46.95
CA ASN A 81 18.09 26.92 46.10
C ASN A 81 17.60 26.56 44.69
N VAL A 82 17.91 25.36 44.19
CA VAL A 82 17.42 24.86 42.89
C VAL A 82 15.95 24.47 42.99
N TYR A 83 15.50 23.91 44.11
CA TYR A 83 14.09 23.58 44.36
C TYR A 83 13.16 24.79 44.34
N LYS A 84 13.57 25.93 44.93
CA LYS A 84 12.78 27.18 44.88
C LYS A 84 12.63 27.74 43.45
N GLN A 85 13.62 27.56 42.59
CA GLN A 85 13.53 27.94 41.17
C GLN A 85 12.74 26.94 40.30
N LEU A 86 12.58 25.69 40.75
CA LEU A 86 11.92 24.63 39.98
C LEU A 86 10.38 24.78 39.93
N PHE A 87 9.77 25.45 40.90
CA PHE A 87 8.30 25.46 41.10
C PHE A 87 7.62 26.84 41.07
N ASP A 88 8.33 27.90 40.69
CA ASP A 88 7.78 29.26 40.78
C ASP A 88 6.82 29.63 39.64
N LEU A 89 5.79 30.40 40.01
CA LEU A 89 4.69 31.05 39.27
C LEU A 89 5.04 31.75 37.92
N HIS A 90 6.30 31.71 37.50
CA HIS A 90 6.83 32.31 36.28
C HIS A 90 6.43 31.55 35.01
N ILE A 91 6.33 30.22 35.00
CA ILE A 91 5.95 29.46 33.79
C ILE A 91 4.52 29.82 33.38
N ILE A 92 3.58 29.79 34.33
CA ILE A 92 2.16 30.11 34.11
C ILE A 92 2.01 31.58 33.66
N LYS A 93 2.73 32.51 34.29
CA LYS A 93 2.75 33.93 33.91
C LYS A 93 3.27 34.14 32.49
N ASN A 94 4.33 33.44 32.09
CA ASN A 94 4.92 33.53 30.75
C ASN A 94 4.03 32.90 29.67
N VAL A 95 3.40 31.75 29.96
CA VAL A 95 2.39 31.13 29.09
C VAL A 95 1.23 32.09 28.87
N LYS A 96 0.72 32.70 29.95
CA LYS A 96 -0.36 33.69 29.89
C LYS A 96 0.04 34.92 29.05
N GLN A 97 1.28 35.38 29.18
CA GLN A 97 1.79 36.53 28.42
C GLN A 97 1.98 36.23 26.92
N ILE A 98 2.38 35.00 26.56
CA ILE A 98 2.44 34.57 25.15
C ILE A 98 1.03 34.44 24.56
N ILE A 99 0.08 33.86 25.30
CA ILE A 99 -1.31 33.74 24.84
C ILE A 99 -1.94 35.12 24.65
N ILE A 100 -1.67 36.08 25.54
CA ILE A 100 -2.19 37.45 25.44
C ILE A 100 -1.57 38.20 24.24
N ASN A 101 -0.26 38.05 23.99
CA ASN A 101 0.44 38.84 22.98
C ASN A 101 0.44 38.22 21.57
N GLU A 102 0.47 36.88 21.46
CA GLU A 102 0.60 36.14 20.20
C GLU A 102 -0.57 35.18 19.94
N GLY A 103 -1.52 35.08 20.87
CA GLY A 103 -2.61 34.12 20.82
C GLY A 103 -2.18 32.68 21.15
N VAL A 104 -3.16 31.77 21.27
CA VAL A 104 -2.92 30.35 21.55
C VAL A 104 -2.07 29.67 20.47
N ARG A 105 -2.18 30.14 19.22
CA ARG A 105 -1.35 29.67 18.09
C ARG A 105 0.14 30.02 18.25
N GLY A 106 0.47 31.05 19.03
CA GLY A 106 1.85 31.44 19.34
C GLY A 106 2.64 30.37 20.09
N LEU A 107 1.98 29.53 20.92
CA LEU A 107 2.62 28.43 21.66
C LEU A 107 3.15 27.31 20.74
N TYR A 108 2.68 27.25 19.50
CA TYR A 108 3.07 26.25 18.50
C TYR A 108 3.97 26.83 17.39
N LYS A 109 4.49 28.05 17.58
CA LYS A 109 5.36 28.72 16.60
C LYS A 109 6.63 27.91 16.37
N GLY A 110 6.94 27.62 15.10
CA GLY A 110 8.10 26.82 14.70
C GLY A 110 7.94 25.30 14.82
N LEU A 111 6.71 24.78 15.06
CA LEU A 111 6.44 23.35 15.20
C LEU A 111 6.88 22.56 13.95
N GLY A 112 6.54 23.04 12.75
CA GLY A 112 6.95 22.38 11.50
C GLY A 112 8.47 22.25 11.35
N ALA A 113 9.22 23.32 11.60
CA ALA A 113 10.69 23.28 11.57
C ALA A 113 11.27 22.37 12.67
N SER A 114 10.57 22.24 13.80
CA SER A 114 10.99 21.39 14.91
C SER A 114 10.77 19.90 14.66
N VAL A 115 9.66 19.54 14.01
CA VAL A 115 9.38 18.17 13.56
C VAL A 115 10.41 17.74 12.52
N ILE A 116 10.68 18.60 11.53
CA ILE A 116 11.69 18.38 10.48
C ILE A 116 13.10 18.26 11.07
N ALA A 117 13.41 19.00 12.13
CA ALA A 117 14.71 18.90 12.79
C ALA A 117 14.83 17.64 13.65
N PHE A 118 13.84 17.35 14.49
CA PHE A 118 14.01 16.43 15.61
C PHE A 118 13.89 14.95 15.23
N ILE A 119 12.98 14.61 14.31
CA ILE A 119 12.73 13.21 13.92
C ILE A 119 13.92 12.63 13.14
N PRO A 120 14.45 13.28 12.10
CA PRO A 120 15.64 12.78 11.39
C PRO A 120 16.88 12.72 12.27
N THR A 121 17.05 13.72 13.15
CA THR A 121 18.13 13.75 14.16
C THR A 121 18.13 12.50 15.02
N LYS A 122 16.96 12.06 15.49
CA LYS A 122 16.83 10.86 16.34
C LYS A 122 16.96 9.56 15.55
N ALA A 123 16.41 9.49 14.34
CA ALA A 123 16.57 8.33 13.46
C ALA A 123 18.06 8.07 13.16
N VAL A 124 18.81 9.13 12.79
CA VAL A 124 20.25 9.06 12.53
C VAL A 124 21.05 8.76 13.80
N TYR A 125 20.65 9.31 14.95
CA TYR A 125 21.27 8.98 16.24
C TYR A 125 21.22 7.47 16.52
N PHE A 126 20.03 6.85 16.44
CA PHE A 126 19.88 5.42 16.72
C PHE A 126 20.57 4.52 15.69
N PHE A 127 20.64 4.95 14.42
CA PHE A 127 21.40 4.26 13.38
C PHE A 127 22.90 4.22 13.70
N TYR A 128 23.53 5.39 13.92
CA TYR A 128 24.96 5.46 14.23
C TYR A 128 25.29 4.84 15.59
N TYR A 129 24.37 4.93 16.55
CA TYR A 129 24.51 4.26 17.84
C TYR A 129 24.61 2.75 17.68
N ASN A 130 23.69 2.13 16.93
CA ASN A 130 23.70 0.67 16.74
C ASN A 130 24.88 0.21 15.87
N ALA A 131 25.23 0.99 14.83
CA ALA A 131 26.41 0.73 14.01
C ALA A 131 27.70 0.78 14.85
N ALA A 132 27.90 1.84 15.64
CA ALA A 132 29.06 1.96 16.53
C ALA A 132 29.08 0.85 17.58
N LYS A 133 27.93 0.52 18.18
CA LYS A 133 27.80 -0.57 19.15
C LYS A 133 28.21 -1.91 18.53
N SER A 134 27.75 -2.22 17.31
CA SER A 134 28.07 -3.47 16.62
C SER A 134 29.57 -3.59 16.33
N GLU A 135 30.21 -2.51 15.87
CA GLU A 135 31.65 -2.51 15.57
C GLU A 135 32.52 -2.56 16.84
N ILE A 136 32.16 -1.80 17.88
CA ILE A 136 32.89 -1.80 19.15
C ILE A 136 32.77 -3.16 19.85
N ASN A 137 31.61 -3.82 19.78
CA ASN A 137 31.40 -5.17 20.32
C ASN A 137 32.20 -6.26 19.58
N LYS A 138 32.58 -6.05 18.31
CA LYS A 138 33.43 -6.99 17.55
C LYS A 138 34.92 -6.82 17.87
N GLY A 139 35.32 -5.65 18.35
CA GLY A 139 36.70 -5.37 18.71
C GLY A 139 37.12 -6.10 20.01
N LYS A 140 38.38 -6.51 20.10
CA LYS A 140 38.95 -7.13 21.32
C LYS A 140 39.21 -6.15 22.48
N TYR A 141 38.89 -4.86 22.31
CA TYR A 141 39.27 -3.79 23.24
C TYR A 141 38.33 -3.61 24.44
N PHE A 142 37.04 -3.91 24.28
CA PHE A 142 36.05 -3.83 25.35
C PHE A 142 35.28 -5.14 25.45
N THR A 143 34.88 -5.52 26.66
CA THR A 143 34.00 -6.66 26.89
C THR A 143 32.62 -6.39 26.27
N PRO A 144 32.05 -7.31 25.46
CA PRO A 144 30.79 -7.08 24.77
C PRO A 144 29.63 -6.71 25.71
N ASN A 145 28.79 -5.78 25.26
CA ASN A 145 27.60 -5.29 25.98
C ASN A 145 27.86 -4.67 27.37
N THR A 146 29.04 -4.09 27.59
CA THR A 146 29.36 -3.37 28.83
C THR A 146 29.14 -1.86 28.73
N ALA A 147 29.07 -1.18 29.88
CA ALA A 147 28.88 0.28 29.97
C ALA A 147 29.83 1.11 29.08
N PRO A 148 31.14 0.80 29.00
CA PRO A 148 32.04 1.51 28.09
C PRO A 148 31.60 1.44 26.63
N VAL A 149 31.13 0.28 26.16
CA VAL A 149 30.64 0.11 24.79
C VAL A 149 29.46 1.04 24.51
N HIS A 150 28.51 1.11 25.44
CA HIS A 150 27.34 1.98 25.30
C HIS A 150 27.70 3.47 25.35
N MET A 151 28.66 3.86 26.19
CA MET A 151 29.16 5.24 26.31
C MET A 151 29.84 5.72 25.03
N PHE A 152 30.80 4.95 24.50
CA PHE A 152 31.52 5.32 23.27
C PHE A 152 30.59 5.31 22.05
N SER A 153 29.66 4.35 21.98
CA SER A 153 28.65 4.31 20.92
C SER A 153 27.71 5.52 20.95
N ALA A 154 27.26 5.94 22.15
CA ALA A 154 26.45 7.14 22.33
C ALA A 154 27.22 8.42 21.98
N GLY A 155 28.49 8.50 22.37
CA GLY A 155 29.37 9.61 22.05
C GLY A 155 29.55 9.79 20.55
N PHE A 156 29.84 8.70 19.84
CA PHE A 156 30.00 8.70 18.38
C PHE A 156 28.72 9.12 17.65
N ALA A 157 27.58 8.55 18.05
CA ALA A 157 26.28 8.91 17.49
C ALA A 157 25.92 10.39 17.73
N GLY A 158 26.21 10.90 18.94
CA GLY A 158 25.99 12.31 19.30
C GLY A 158 26.81 13.28 18.46
N LEU A 159 28.09 12.98 18.21
CA LEU A 159 28.97 13.80 17.37
C LEU A 159 28.56 13.75 15.90
N ALA A 160 28.21 12.57 15.37
CA ALA A 160 27.72 12.41 14.00
C ALA A 160 26.46 13.25 13.76
N VAL A 161 25.52 13.23 14.72
CA VAL A 161 24.31 14.07 14.67
C VAL A 161 24.63 15.55 14.72
N CYS A 162 25.58 15.98 15.55
CA CYS A 162 26.03 17.37 15.59
C CYS A 162 26.62 17.84 14.27
N LEU A 163 27.34 16.98 13.54
CA LEU A 163 27.89 17.31 12.22
C LEU A 163 26.79 17.43 11.15
N ILE A 164 25.82 16.51 11.15
CA ILE A 164 24.81 16.41 10.09
C ILE A 164 23.66 17.42 10.29
N PHE A 165 23.14 17.56 11.51
CA PHE A 165 21.87 18.24 11.78
C PHE A 165 21.99 19.64 12.38
N ASN A 166 23.19 20.09 12.73
CA ASN A 166 23.37 21.42 13.29
C ASN A 166 22.83 22.56 12.40
N PRO A 167 22.98 22.54 11.06
CA PRO A 167 22.32 23.51 10.16
C PRO A 167 20.81 23.65 10.38
N ILE A 168 20.11 22.53 10.53
CA ILE A 168 18.65 22.52 10.72
C ILE A 168 18.30 23.06 12.12
N HIS A 169 19.10 22.73 13.13
CA HIS A 169 18.92 23.25 14.48
C HIS A 169 19.14 24.76 14.60
N VAL A 170 20.09 25.34 13.86
CA VAL A 170 20.28 26.81 13.81
C VAL A 170 19.03 27.51 13.28
N ILE A 171 18.46 26.99 12.19
CA ILE A 171 17.26 27.56 11.56
C ILE A 171 16.03 27.41 12.47
N LYS A 172 15.87 26.24 13.11
CA LYS A 172 14.83 26.02 14.13
C LYS A 172 14.91 27.08 15.22
N THR A 173 16.09 27.25 15.85
CA THR A 173 16.27 28.18 16.97
C THR A 173 15.98 29.63 16.56
N ARG A 174 16.41 30.06 15.37
CA ARG A 174 16.16 31.42 14.85
C ARG A 174 14.68 31.70 14.58
N LEU A 175 13.95 30.71 14.05
CA LEU A 175 12.51 30.84 13.81
C LEU A 175 11.70 30.90 15.12
N GLN A 176 12.11 30.16 16.15
CA GLN A 176 11.44 30.13 17.45
C GLN A 176 11.68 31.41 18.28
N LEU A 177 12.82 32.06 18.07
CA LEU A 177 13.19 33.33 18.72
C LEU A 177 12.62 34.56 18.01
N ASN A 178 12.23 34.46 16.74
CA ASN A 178 11.67 35.58 15.99
C ASN A 178 10.23 35.90 16.44
N SER A 179 9.95 37.17 16.74
CA SER A 179 8.61 37.66 17.08
C SER A 179 7.74 37.93 15.84
N GLY A 180 8.34 38.19 14.67
CA GLY A 180 7.61 38.46 13.41
C GLY A 180 7.12 37.20 12.66
N ASN A 181 6.38 37.42 11.56
CA ASN A 181 6.03 36.37 10.59
C ASN A 181 7.19 36.20 9.61
N MET A 182 8.12 35.29 9.92
CA MET A 182 9.23 34.93 9.02
C MET A 182 9.08 33.48 8.61
N ASN A 183 9.14 33.24 7.31
CA ASN A 183 9.06 31.91 6.73
C ASN A 183 10.43 31.21 6.73
N VAL A 184 10.43 29.87 6.64
CA VAL A 184 11.67 29.07 6.64
C VAL A 184 12.64 29.51 5.53
N ARG A 185 12.12 29.80 4.33
CA ARG A 185 12.89 30.26 3.16
C ARG A 185 13.57 31.61 3.42
N GLU A 186 12.91 32.51 4.13
CA GLU A 186 13.45 33.83 4.48
C GLU A 186 14.56 33.71 5.52
N CYS A 187 14.39 32.85 6.54
CA CYS A 187 15.41 32.56 7.54
C CYS A 187 16.67 31.92 6.92
N LEU A 188 16.48 30.98 5.98
CA LEU A 188 17.56 30.36 5.21
C LEU A 188 18.33 31.39 4.38
N SER A 189 17.60 32.22 3.62
CA SER A 189 18.17 33.27 2.78
C SER A 189 18.93 34.31 3.60
N TYR A 190 18.36 34.77 4.72
CA TYR A 190 19.00 35.72 5.64
C TYR A 190 20.29 35.15 6.23
N THR A 191 20.25 33.89 6.70
CA THR A 191 21.41 33.22 7.30
C THR A 191 22.55 33.08 6.29
N PHE A 192 22.23 32.67 5.07
CA PHE A 192 23.20 32.53 4.00
C PHE A 192 23.79 33.89 3.56
N LYS A 193 22.94 34.93 3.41
CA LYS A 193 23.37 36.25 2.94
C LYS A 193 24.23 37.02 3.94
N HIS A 194 23.96 36.91 5.24
CA HIS A 194 24.69 37.67 6.27
C HIS A 194 25.86 36.93 6.92
N HIS A 195 25.83 35.59 6.93
CA HIS A 195 26.82 34.79 7.65
C HIS A 195 27.43 33.64 6.82
N GLY A 196 27.02 33.49 5.55
CA GLY A 196 27.50 32.42 4.68
C GLY A 196 27.21 31.01 5.22
N ILE A 197 27.95 30.02 4.70
CA ILE A 197 27.84 28.61 5.11
C ILE A 197 28.22 28.43 6.60
N ARG A 198 29.20 29.19 7.09
CA ARG A 198 29.62 29.16 8.51
C ARG A 198 28.49 29.60 9.45
N GLY A 199 27.53 30.39 8.98
CA GLY A 199 26.33 30.77 9.73
C GLY A 199 25.47 29.59 10.18
N PHE A 200 25.40 28.52 9.37
CA PHE A 200 24.62 27.32 9.64
C PHE A 200 25.25 26.39 10.67
N TYR A 201 26.55 26.52 10.92
CA TYR A 201 27.26 25.69 11.90
C TYR A 201 27.50 26.40 13.25
N ARG A 202 26.86 27.56 13.46
CA ARG A 202 26.97 28.28 14.74
C ARG A 202 26.37 27.49 15.89
N GLY A 203 27.06 27.50 17.03
CA GLY A 203 26.68 26.72 18.21
C GLY A 203 27.01 25.22 18.12
N MET A 204 27.83 24.80 17.14
CA MET A 204 28.31 23.42 17.04
C MET A 204 29.18 23.03 18.24
N GLU A 205 30.12 23.88 18.66
CA GLU A 205 30.96 23.64 19.84
C GLU A 205 30.12 23.37 21.09
N ALA A 206 29.15 24.24 21.38
CA ALA A 206 28.24 24.07 22.49
C ALA A 206 27.38 22.79 22.36
N SER A 207 27.06 22.37 21.12
CA SER A 207 26.33 21.12 20.87
C SER A 207 27.19 19.88 21.09
N ALA A 208 28.48 19.94 20.74
CA ALA A 208 29.45 18.88 21.00
C ALA A 208 29.67 18.70 22.52
N TYR A 209 29.75 19.81 23.29
CA TYR A 209 29.74 19.73 24.74
C TYR A 209 28.47 19.08 25.30
N GLY A 210 27.33 19.22 24.62
CA GLY A 210 26.09 18.52 24.97
C GLY A 210 26.16 17.00 24.86
N VAL A 211 27.13 16.43 24.14
CA VAL A 211 27.36 14.97 24.11
C VAL A 211 27.80 14.45 25.48
N SER A 212 28.48 15.29 26.28
CA SER A 212 28.89 14.94 27.65
C SER A 212 27.71 14.61 28.57
N GLU A 213 26.53 15.18 28.31
CA GLU A 213 25.30 14.88 29.06
C GLU A 213 24.95 13.39 29.00
N MET A 214 25.04 12.78 27.81
CA MET A 214 24.73 11.36 27.62
C MET A 214 25.77 10.46 28.29
N VAL A 215 27.05 10.84 28.20
CA VAL A 215 28.15 10.10 28.84
C VAL A 215 27.98 10.10 30.36
N ILE A 216 27.73 11.26 30.96
CA ILE A 216 27.50 11.42 32.40
C ILE A 216 26.24 10.66 32.84
N GLN A 217 25.16 10.72 32.06
CA GLN A 217 23.92 9.99 32.36
C GLN A 217 24.17 8.48 32.46
N PHE A 218 24.86 7.87 31.48
CA PHE A 218 25.13 6.43 31.48
C PHE A 218 26.07 6.02 32.64
N MET A 219 27.09 6.81 32.95
CA MET A 219 27.97 6.55 34.09
C MET A 219 27.21 6.52 35.42
N ILE A 220 26.32 7.50 35.63
CA ILE A 220 25.53 7.58 36.86
C ILE A 220 24.49 6.44 36.90
N TYR A 221 23.85 6.12 35.77
CA TYR A 221 22.87 5.02 35.69
C TYR A 221 23.50 3.67 36.05
N GLU A 222 24.68 3.36 35.50
CA GLU A 222 25.38 2.10 35.78
C GLU A 222 25.87 2.02 37.23
N LYS A 223 26.33 3.14 37.80
CA LYS A 223 26.70 3.20 39.21
C LYS A 223 25.49 2.93 40.12
N ILE A 224 24.35 3.56 39.85
CA ILE A 224 23.10 3.33 40.60
C ILE A 224 22.64 1.87 40.46
N LYS A 225 22.72 1.29 39.26
CA LYS A 225 22.35 -0.11 39.02
C LYS A 225 23.25 -1.08 39.79
N HIS A 226 24.56 -0.84 39.79
CA HIS A 226 25.54 -1.65 40.53
C HIS A 226 25.32 -1.56 42.04
N ASP A 227 25.11 -0.36 42.57
CA ASP A 227 24.87 -0.16 44.01
C ASP A 227 23.53 -0.78 44.46
N LEU A 228 22.50 -0.72 43.62
CA LEU A 228 21.21 -1.38 43.85
C LEU A 228 21.35 -2.91 43.85
N HIS A 229 22.15 -3.47 42.93
CA HIS A 229 22.41 -4.90 42.86
C HIS A 229 23.14 -5.41 44.12
N ASN A 230 24.17 -4.68 44.56
CA ASN A 230 24.92 -5.03 45.78
C ASN A 230 24.04 -4.93 47.04
N TRP A 231 23.21 -3.88 47.13
CA TRP A 231 22.26 -3.74 48.24
C TRP A 231 21.25 -4.90 48.28
N LEU A 232 20.65 -5.28 47.15
CA LEU A 232 19.71 -6.40 47.08
C LEU A 232 20.35 -7.76 47.41
N SER A 233 21.61 -7.98 47.00
CA SER A 233 22.36 -9.20 47.33
C SER A 233 22.68 -9.32 48.83
N THR A 234 22.75 -8.19 49.55
CA THR A 234 23.04 -8.16 51.00
C THR A 234 21.83 -8.56 51.86
N TYR A 235 20.60 -8.44 51.33
CA TYR A 235 19.35 -8.71 52.05
C TYR A 235 18.66 -10.03 51.69
N ASN A 236 19.33 -10.94 50.97
CA ASN A 236 18.86 -12.30 50.64
C ASN A 236 17.45 -12.35 49.99
N VAL A 237 17.09 -11.31 49.24
CA VAL A 237 15.81 -11.25 48.52
C VAL A 237 15.91 -12.11 47.25
N PRO A 238 15.02 -13.08 47.02
CA PRO A 238 15.14 -14.00 45.89
C PRO A 238 15.07 -13.22 44.56
N LEU A 239 16.09 -13.45 43.71
CA LEU A 239 16.34 -12.71 42.46
C LEU A 239 15.23 -12.80 41.41
N TYR A 240 14.21 -13.67 41.61
CA TYR A 240 13.12 -13.88 40.66
C TYR A 240 12.23 -12.63 40.45
N TRP A 241 12.17 -11.72 41.44
CA TRP A 241 11.44 -10.46 41.32
C TRP A 241 12.10 -9.44 40.36
N LEU A 242 13.30 -9.72 39.87
CA LEU A 242 14.05 -8.82 38.99
C LEU A 242 14.22 -9.31 37.54
N SER A 243 13.98 -10.59 37.22
CA SER A 243 14.44 -11.16 35.95
C SER A 243 13.38 -11.62 34.95
N GLU A 244 12.07 -11.58 35.24
CA GLU A 244 11.07 -12.05 34.26
C GLU A 244 9.75 -11.25 34.26
N ASP A 245 9.79 -9.91 34.13
CA ASP A 245 8.74 -9.11 33.44
C ASP A 245 9.15 -7.62 33.34
N PRO A 246 9.23 -6.99 32.15
CA PRO A 246 9.64 -5.58 32.03
C PRO A 246 8.46 -4.62 32.27
N LYS A 247 8.19 -4.32 33.54
CA LYS A 247 7.39 -3.15 33.97
C LYS A 247 8.03 -2.51 35.22
N GLY A 248 9.22 -1.93 35.11
CA GLY A 248 9.40 -0.56 34.61
C GLY A 248 9.70 0.46 35.72
N ALA A 249 9.14 0.35 36.94
CA ALA A 249 9.20 1.47 37.89
C ALA A 249 10.61 1.79 38.47
N HIS A 250 11.33 0.81 39.02
CA HIS A 250 12.63 1.05 39.68
C HIS A 250 13.73 1.49 38.71
N PHE A 251 13.80 0.87 37.53
CA PHE A 251 14.73 1.26 36.47
C PHE A 251 14.36 2.60 35.83
N MET A 252 13.07 2.95 35.75
CA MET A 252 12.63 4.29 35.34
C MET A 252 13.03 5.35 36.36
N VAL A 253 12.95 5.06 37.67
CA VAL A 253 13.40 5.99 38.73
C VAL A 253 14.92 6.19 38.68
N ALA A 254 15.70 5.12 38.53
CA ALA A 254 17.16 5.22 38.34
C ALA A 254 17.53 5.99 37.05
N GLY A 255 16.79 5.75 35.97
CA GLY A 255 16.91 6.51 34.71
C GLY A 255 16.54 7.99 34.87
N ALA A 256 15.52 8.32 35.66
CA ALA A 256 15.10 9.69 35.93
C ALA A 256 16.12 10.45 36.80
N ILE A 257 16.65 9.82 37.86
CA ILE A 257 17.66 10.42 38.74
C ILE A 257 18.96 10.67 37.97
N SER A 258 19.43 9.69 37.20
CA SER A 258 20.64 9.85 36.37
C SER A 258 20.45 10.96 35.33
N LYS A 259 19.28 11.04 34.68
CA LYS A 259 18.97 12.11 33.72
C LYS A 259 18.92 13.49 34.37
N PHE A 260 18.27 13.60 35.52
CA PHE A 260 18.17 14.84 36.28
C PHE A 260 19.55 15.37 36.64
N THR A 261 20.41 14.53 37.22
CA THR A 261 21.76 14.90 37.64
C THR A 261 22.64 15.29 36.46
N ALA A 262 22.59 14.53 35.35
CA ALA A 262 23.37 14.84 34.14
C ALA A 262 22.96 16.17 33.51
N VAL A 263 21.66 16.47 33.45
CA VAL A 263 21.15 17.75 32.93
C VAL A 263 21.60 18.91 33.81
N VAL A 264 21.51 18.79 35.13
CA VAL A 264 21.95 19.85 36.06
C VAL A 264 23.44 20.15 35.89
N ILE A 265 24.29 19.13 35.79
CA ILE A 265 25.74 19.32 35.64
C ILE A 265 26.09 19.98 34.31
N THR A 266 25.43 19.57 33.22
CA THR A 266 25.80 20.00 31.87
C THR A 266 25.05 21.25 31.41
N TYR A 267 23.99 21.67 32.10
CA TYR A 267 23.06 22.72 31.66
C TYR A 267 23.68 24.01 31.07
N PRO A 268 24.82 24.54 31.59
CA PRO A 268 25.42 25.76 31.03
C PRO A 268 25.70 25.70 29.52
N HIS A 269 25.96 24.51 28.97
CA HIS A 269 26.15 24.36 27.51
C HIS A 269 24.89 24.71 26.71
N GLU A 270 23.70 24.49 27.28
CA GLU A 270 22.43 24.73 26.58
C GLU A 270 22.15 26.22 26.40
N VAL A 271 22.43 27.03 27.42
CA VAL A 271 22.27 28.49 27.36
C VAL A 271 23.24 29.08 26.34
N ILE A 272 24.49 28.63 26.34
CA ILE A 272 25.48 29.04 25.34
C ILE A 272 25.06 28.63 23.93
N ARG A 273 24.57 27.39 23.76
CA ARG A 273 24.07 26.89 22.47
C ARG A 273 22.93 27.75 21.93
N THR A 274 22.01 28.19 22.78
CA THR A 274 20.90 29.05 22.34
C THR A 274 21.40 30.44 21.95
N ARG A 275 22.28 31.06 22.74
CA ARG A 275 22.83 32.40 22.47
C ARG A 275 23.77 32.48 21.26
N THR A 276 24.54 31.43 21.02
CA THR A 276 25.39 31.35 19.82
C THR A 276 24.59 31.26 18.52
N ARG A 277 23.32 30.83 18.60
CA ARG A 277 22.40 30.72 17.46
C ARG A 277 21.54 31.96 17.24
N GLU A 278 21.48 32.86 18.21
CA GLU A 278 20.82 34.16 18.11
C GLU A 278 21.39 35.03 16.99
N VAL A 279 20.56 35.95 16.51
CA VAL A 279 20.97 36.97 15.55
C VAL A 279 21.50 38.18 16.31
N GLY A 280 22.66 38.68 15.87
CA GLY A 280 23.49 39.63 16.63
C GLY A 280 24.71 39.01 17.31
N TYR A 281 24.87 37.67 17.30
CA TYR A 281 26.04 37.03 17.88
C TYR A 281 27.35 37.36 17.13
N LYS A 282 28.34 37.90 17.86
CA LYS A 282 29.63 38.40 17.35
C LYS A 282 30.70 37.32 17.12
N GLY A 283 30.35 36.02 17.17
CA GLY A 283 31.26 34.94 16.78
C GLY A 283 32.41 34.66 17.75
N GLN A 284 32.16 34.78 19.05
CA GLN A 284 33.16 34.45 20.10
C GLN A 284 33.25 32.92 20.31
N GLY A 285 34.29 32.44 21.00
CA GLY A 285 34.41 31.03 21.39
C GLY A 285 33.54 30.67 22.60
N PHE A 286 33.27 29.37 22.81
CA PHE A 286 32.45 28.85 23.92
C PHE A 286 32.83 29.43 25.29
N TRP A 287 34.12 29.36 25.67
CA TRP A 287 34.62 29.81 26.97
C TRP A 287 34.58 31.33 27.14
N THR A 288 34.84 32.06 26.07
CA THR A 288 34.77 33.53 26.07
C THR A 288 33.34 34.01 26.30
N LEU A 289 32.37 33.38 25.63
CA LEU A 289 30.95 33.68 25.82
C LEU A 289 30.48 33.27 27.24
N MET A 290 30.86 32.09 27.73
CA MET A 290 30.56 31.66 29.10
C MET A 290 31.02 32.70 30.13
N ASN A 291 32.27 33.15 30.00
CA ASN A 291 32.85 34.14 30.90
C ASN A 291 32.18 35.51 30.78
N GLN A 292 31.77 35.93 29.58
CA GLN A 292 31.01 37.17 29.39
C GLN A 292 29.62 37.10 30.04
N ILE A 293 28.90 35.99 29.91
CA ILE A 293 27.59 35.83 30.54
C ILE A 293 27.75 35.86 32.06
N ASN A 294 28.73 35.15 32.60
CA ASN A 294 29.00 35.12 34.03
C ASN A 294 29.38 36.51 34.59
N LYS A 295 30.18 37.29 33.84
CA LYS A 295 30.58 38.65 34.23
C LYS A 295 29.46 39.69 34.09
N ASN A 296 28.64 39.60 33.03
CA ASN A 296 27.66 40.64 32.69
C ASN A 296 26.28 40.40 33.31
N GLU A 297 25.85 39.14 33.43
CA GLU A 297 24.51 38.75 33.87
C GLU A 297 24.51 37.90 35.15
N GLY A 298 25.70 37.49 35.61
CA GLY A 298 25.90 36.67 36.80
C GLY A 298 25.73 35.17 36.56
N PHE A 299 26.27 34.36 37.47
CA PHE A 299 26.29 32.89 37.38
C PHE A 299 24.90 32.27 37.21
N LYS A 300 23.86 32.90 37.79
CA LYS A 300 22.47 32.43 37.69
C LYS A 300 21.92 32.48 36.26
N ALA A 301 22.46 33.34 35.39
CA ALA A 301 22.02 33.42 33.99
C ALA A 301 22.35 32.16 33.18
N LEU A 302 23.39 31.40 33.59
CA LEU A 302 23.78 30.13 32.96
C LEU A 302 22.79 28.99 33.21
N TYR A 303 21.84 29.16 34.14
CA TYR A 303 20.81 28.17 34.48
C TYR A 303 19.39 28.61 34.11
N ARG A 304 19.27 29.67 33.30
CA ARG A 304 17.97 30.20 32.89
C ARG A 304 17.22 29.20 32.01
N GLY A 305 15.95 28.91 32.34
CA GLY A 305 15.10 27.94 31.63
C GLY A 305 15.28 26.46 32.04
N MET A 306 16.07 26.18 33.10
CA MET A 306 16.35 24.80 33.52
C MET A 306 15.10 24.05 33.99
N GLY A 307 14.22 24.70 34.75
CA GLY A 307 12.97 24.07 35.21
C GLY A 307 12.07 23.62 34.07
N THR A 308 11.89 24.46 33.05
CA THR A 308 11.16 24.08 31.82
C THR A 308 11.84 22.94 31.05
N THR A 309 13.17 22.84 31.13
CA THR A 309 13.92 21.75 30.50
C THR A 309 13.72 20.43 31.23
N LEU A 310 13.73 20.42 32.56
CA LEU A 310 13.57 19.23 33.39
C LEU A 310 12.13 18.68 33.36
N ILE A 311 11.12 19.54 33.46
CA ILE A 311 9.69 19.17 33.34
C ILE A 311 9.40 18.56 31.96
N ARG A 312 10.15 18.98 30.94
CA ARG A 312 10.04 18.46 29.57
C ARG A 312 10.81 17.16 29.36
N SER A 313 12.07 17.11 29.79
CA SER A 313 13.02 16.07 29.37
C SER A 313 12.75 14.71 30.01
N VAL A 314 12.30 14.68 31.26
CA VAL A 314 12.06 13.43 32.00
C VAL A 314 10.83 12.68 31.46
N PRO A 315 9.64 13.29 31.33
CA PRO A 315 8.48 12.60 30.73
C PRO A 315 8.70 12.25 29.26
N ASN A 316 9.34 13.15 28.49
CA ASN A 316 9.63 12.89 27.07
C ASN A 316 10.55 11.68 26.87
N SER A 317 11.54 11.48 27.75
CA SER A 317 12.46 10.33 27.64
C SER A 317 11.75 9.02 27.97
N ALA A 318 10.85 9.01 28.96
CA ALA A 318 10.03 7.85 29.28
C ALA A 318 9.10 7.48 28.11
N ILE A 319 8.35 8.46 27.58
CA ILE A 319 7.42 8.25 26.46
C ILE A 319 8.17 7.76 25.21
N ALA A 320 9.31 8.37 24.89
CA ALA A 320 10.09 8.01 23.71
C ALA A 320 10.70 6.61 23.79
N LEU A 321 11.18 6.19 24.98
CA LEU A 321 11.74 4.85 25.18
C LEU A 321 10.65 3.78 25.14
N THR A 322 9.52 3.99 25.81
CA THR A 322 8.38 3.07 25.77
C THR A 322 7.82 2.93 24.35
N ALA A 323 7.69 4.05 23.62
CA ALA A 323 7.26 4.02 22.24
C ALA A 323 8.29 3.31 21.34
N TYR A 324 9.59 3.56 21.54
CA TYR A 324 10.67 2.87 20.83
C TYR A 324 10.63 1.36 21.04
N GLU A 325 10.51 0.88 22.28
CA GLU A 325 10.43 -0.55 22.61
C GLU A 325 9.18 -1.19 22.00
N TYR A 326 8.04 -0.52 22.10
CA TYR A 326 6.79 -0.94 21.47
C TYR A 326 6.93 -1.09 19.94
N PHE A 327 7.55 -0.12 19.27
CA PHE A 327 7.77 -0.15 17.83
C PHE A 327 8.80 -1.21 17.39
N VAL A 328 9.86 -1.43 18.17
CA VAL A 328 10.83 -2.52 17.91
C VAL A 328 10.17 -3.89 18.08
N CYS A 329 9.36 -4.09 19.12
CA CYS A 329 8.60 -5.34 19.34
C CYS A 329 7.62 -5.64 18.20
N ILE A 330 6.87 -4.63 17.73
CA ILE A 330 5.95 -4.77 16.58
C ILE A 330 6.70 -5.12 15.30
N ALA A 331 7.89 -4.54 15.07
CA ALA A 331 8.70 -4.85 13.89
C ALA A 331 9.26 -6.29 13.91
N HIS A 332 9.40 -6.91 15.09
CA HIS A 332 9.88 -8.28 15.26
C HIS A 332 8.77 -9.35 15.19
N TRP A 333 7.49 -8.99 15.41
CA TRP A 333 6.35 -9.90 15.23
C TRP A 333 5.73 -9.82 13.83
N ASN A 334 5.44 -10.99 13.24
CA ASN A 334 4.50 -11.33 12.14
C ASN A 334 4.43 -10.44 10.85
N THR A 335 4.23 -11.04 9.68
CA THR A 335 4.18 -10.33 8.38
C THR A 335 3.02 -9.32 8.25
N LYS A 336 1.85 -9.58 8.87
CA LYS A 336 0.75 -8.61 8.93
C LYS A 336 1.10 -7.39 9.79
N SER A 337 1.78 -7.57 10.92
CA SER A 337 2.21 -6.47 11.80
C SER A 337 3.37 -5.67 11.20
N LYS A 338 4.25 -6.28 10.41
CA LYS A 338 5.22 -5.57 9.55
C LYS A 338 4.54 -4.70 8.50
N MET A 339 3.41 -5.16 7.95
CA MET A 339 2.60 -4.37 7.02
C MET A 339 1.90 -3.21 7.75
N TYR A 340 1.34 -3.42 8.94
CA TYR A 340 0.80 -2.34 9.80
C TYR A 340 1.88 -1.38 10.29
N PHE A 341 3.11 -1.84 10.53
CA PHE A 341 4.25 -1.01 10.94
C PHE A 341 4.78 -0.17 9.78
N LEU A 342 4.85 -0.75 8.58
CA LEU A 342 5.15 -0.02 7.34
C LEU A 342 3.99 0.88 6.91
N LEU A 343 2.74 0.51 7.19
CA LEU A 343 1.53 1.31 7.00
C LEU A 343 1.44 2.46 8.00
N LEU A 344 1.77 2.24 9.27
CA LEU A 344 1.82 3.29 10.28
C LEU A 344 3.01 4.22 10.01
N PHE A 345 4.18 3.72 9.63
CA PHE A 345 5.31 4.54 9.19
C PHE A 345 5.02 5.26 7.87
N SER A 346 4.28 4.67 6.92
CA SER A 346 3.85 5.30 5.66
C SER A 346 2.65 6.21 5.81
N LEU A 347 1.79 6.02 6.82
CA LEU A 347 0.74 6.96 7.25
C LEU A 347 1.38 8.12 8.01
N PHE A 348 2.41 7.90 8.82
CA PHE A 348 3.09 8.95 9.60
C PHE A 348 4.08 9.78 8.77
N LEU A 349 4.80 9.16 7.82
CA LEU A 349 5.47 9.88 6.72
C LEU A 349 4.45 10.41 5.70
N GLY A 350 3.31 9.74 5.54
CA GLY A 350 2.19 10.16 4.69
C GLY A 350 1.45 11.39 5.21
N VAL A 351 1.65 11.76 6.48
CA VAL A 351 1.23 13.06 7.03
C VAL A 351 2.15 14.19 6.54
N PHE A 352 3.35 13.90 6.03
CA PHE A 352 4.27 14.92 5.49
C PHE A 352 4.84 14.64 4.08
N CYS A 353 4.38 13.59 3.40
CA CYS A 353 4.66 13.31 2.01
C CYS A 353 3.49 12.51 1.40
N ARG A 354 2.36 13.19 1.14
CA ARG A 354 1.51 12.86 -0.01
C ARG A 354 2.19 13.48 -1.24
N THR A 355 2.39 12.79 -2.36
CA THR A 355 1.37 12.16 -3.24
C THR A 355 2.07 11.09 -4.12
N GLU A 356 1.62 9.82 -4.18
CA GLU A 356 0.69 9.16 -5.16
C GLU A 356 1.33 8.89 -6.55
N ASP A 357 1.13 7.79 -7.28
CA ASP A 357 -0.04 7.14 -7.89
C ASP A 357 -0.39 7.70 -9.27
N TRP A 358 -0.62 6.78 -10.21
CA TRP A 358 -0.84 7.06 -11.63
C TRP A 358 -2.26 7.60 -11.92
N LEU A 359 -2.87 8.26 -10.94
CA LEU A 359 -4.18 8.92 -10.98
C LEU A 359 -4.18 10.10 -9.98
N HIS A 360 -3.26 11.06 -10.14
CA HIS A 360 -3.22 12.25 -9.30
C HIS A 360 -4.40 13.19 -9.59
N ASN A 361 -5.22 13.44 -8.56
CA ASN A 361 -6.34 14.39 -8.50
C ASN A 361 -7.71 13.88 -8.96
N ILE A 362 -8.12 12.68 -8.54
CA ILE A 362 -9.53 12.31 -8.56
C ILE A 362 -10.29 13.18 -7.55
N THR A 363 -11.13 14.10 -8.03
CA THR A 363 -11.87 15.04 -7.17
C THR A 363 -13.36 14.71 -7.18
N LYS A 364 -13.98 14.46 -6.01
CA LYS A 364 -15.46 14.38 -5.88
C LYS A 364 -16.04 15.78 -6.05
N ILE A 365 -16.92 15.97 -7.03
CA ILE A 365 -17.48 17.29 -7.37
C ILE A 365 -18.86 17.52 -6.77
N THR A 366 -19.70 16.49 -6.71
CA THR A 366 -21.08 16.59 -6.22
C THR A 366 -21.30 15.77 -4.96
N SER A 367 -22.33 16.11 -4.18
CA SER A 367 -22.88 15.30 -3.08
C SER A 367 -24.38 15.21 -3.32
N GLY A 368 -24.91 14.04 -3.61
CA GLY A 368 -26.34 13.84 -3.87
C GLY A 368 -26.65 12.41 -4.31
N VAL A 369 -27.95 12.07 -4.33
CA VAL A 369 -28.43 10.69 -4.53
C VAL A 369 -28.04 10.18 -5.93
N VAL A 370 -28.46 10.82 -7.02
CA VAL A 370 -28.13 10.35 -8.39
C VAL A 370 -27.71 11.51 -9.29
N ASN A 371 -26.41 11.58 -9.63
CA ASN A 371 -25.85 12.55 -10.60
C ASN A 371 -25.22 11.83 -11.80
N LEU A 372 -25.75 12.05 -13.00
CA LEU A 372 -25.37 11.35 -14.24
C LEU A 372 -24.90 12.33 -15.32
N PHE A 373 -24.25 11.82 -16.36
CA PHE A 373 -23.84 12.56 -17.57
C PHE A 373 -23.10 13.89 -17.29
N PRO A 374 -21.94 13.86 -16.62
CA PRO A 374 -21.19 15.06 -16.34
C PRO A 374 -20.53 15.63 -17.60
N HIS A 375 -20.63 16.94 -17.81
CA HIS A 375 -19.97 17.66 -18.90
C HIS A 375 -19.30 18.95 -18.40
N LEU A 376 -18.01 19.07 -18.65
CA LEU A 376 -17.18 20.21 -18.22
C LEU A 376 -17.16 21.31 -19.29
N SER A 377 -17.28 22.57 -18.89
CA SER A 377 -17.10 23.71 -19.80
C SER A 377 -15.67 23.79 -20.31
N ASP A 378 -15.48 24.31 -21.52
CA ASP A 378 -14.18 24.43 -22.19
C ASP A 378 -13.10 25.18 -21.39
N ASP A 379 -13.52 26.08 -20.51
CA ASP A 379 -12.65 26.87 -19.65
C ASP A 379 -12.51 26.30 -18.22
N GLY A 380 -13.20 25.19 -17.93
CA GLY A 380 -13.15 24.48 -16.65
C GLY A 380 -13.83 25.21 -15.49
N LYS A 381 -14.61 26.27 -15.74
CA LYS A 381 -15.29 27.03 -14.67
C LYS A 381 -16.60 26.43 -14.22
N TYR A 382 -17.28 25.66 -15.08
CA TYR A 382 -18.59 25.10 -14.80
C TYR A 382 -18.64 23.64 -15.19
N ILE A 383 -19.42 22.87 -14.44
CA ILE A 383 -19.79 21.51 -14.79
C ILE A 383 -21.31 21.40 -14.85
N LEU A 384 -21.82 20.75 -15.89
CA LEU A 384 -23.21 20.36 -16.03
C LEU A 384 -23.36 18.88 -15.70
N PHE A 385 -24.48 18.54 -15.08
CA PHE A 385 -24.84 17.15 -14.82
C PHE A 385 -26.37 17.03 -14.71
N GLU A 386 -26.87 15.83 -14.99
CA GLU A 386 -28.26 15.46 -14.76
C GLU A 386 -28.42 15.00 -13.31
N GLY A 387 -29.42 15.53 -12.61
CA GLY A 387 -29.74 15.16 -11.23
C GLY A 387 -31.18 14.65 -11.10
N SER A 388 -31.40 13.64 -10.26
CA SER A 388 -32.75 13.15 -9.91
C SER A 388 -32.95 13.05 -8.39
N GLY A 389 -34.20 13.23 -7.93
CA GLY A 389 -34.60 12.90 -6.54
C GLY A 389 -34.29 13.94 -5.45
N LEU A 390 -33.94 15.19 -5.78
CA LEU A 390 -33.62 16.20 -4.76
C LEU A 390 -34.88 16.79 -4.11
N LYS A 391 -35.31 16.21 -2.98
CA LYS A 391 -36.40 16.74 -2.13
C LYS A 391 -36.20 18.21 -1.71
N GLU A 392 -34.94 18.63 -1.58
CA GLU A 392 -34.54 20.00 -1.16
C GLU A 392 -34.94 21.10 -2.16
N TYR A 393 -35.23 20.77 -3.43
CA TYR A 393 -35.60 21.73 -4.47
C TYR A 393 -37.05 21.57 -4.98
N GLY A 394 -37.89 20.83 -4.25
CA GLY A 394 -39.35 20.86 -4.44
C GLY A 394 -39.93 20.11 -5.64
N THR A 395 -39.18 19.29 -6.37
CA THR A 395 -39.71 18.53 -7.53
C THR A 395 -39.24 17.07 -7.59
N ARG A 396 -40.11 16.15 -8.07
CA ARG A 396 -39.77 14.73 -8.31
C ARG A 396 -39.14 14.44 -9.68
N CYS A 397 -39.19 15.37 -10.63
CA CYS A 397 -38.63 15.23 -11.99
C CYS A 397 -37.08 15.28 -11.99
N SER A 398 -36.44 14.68 -13.00
CA SER A 398 -35.02 14.95 -13.28
C SER A 398 -34.82 16.37 -13.82
N GLY A 399 -33.63 16.92 -13.59
CA GLY A 399 -33.28 18.27 -14.00
C GLY A 399 -31.82 18.38 -14.40
N ILE A 400 -31.51 19.47 -15.12
CA ILE A 400 -30.13 19.83 -15.46
C ILE A 400 -29.61 20.81 -14.41
N TYR A 401 -28.47 20.48 -13.84
CA TYR A 401 -27.82 21.24 -12.79
C TYR A 401 -26.45 21.72 -13.26
N ARG A 402 -26.07 22.90 -12.80
CA ARG A 402 -24.77 23.50 -13.06
C ARG A 402 -24.10 23.83 -11.74
N LYS A 403 -22.84 23.43 -11.61
CA LYS A 403 -21.99 23.81 -10.48
C LYS A 403 -20.81 24.64 -10.96
N LYS A 404 -20.51 25.73 -10.24
CA LYS A 404 -19.34 26.58 -10.48
C LYS A 404 -18.13 26.00 -9.73
N LEU A 405 -16.98 25.92 -10.39
CA LEU A 405 -15.75 25.30 -9.89
C LEU A 405 -14.73 26.32 -9.33
N SER A 406 -15.15 27.52 -8.94
CA SER A 406 -14.26 28.59 -8.44
C SER A 406 -13.92 28.46 -6.95
N LEU A 407 -12.65 28.67 -6.59
CA LEU A 407 -12.17 28.86 -5.22
C LEU A 407 -12.49 30.28 -4.74
N ILE A 408 -13.31 30.40 -3.70
CA ILE A 408 -13.44 31.63 -2.90
C ILE A 408 -13.10 31.24 -1.46
N ASN A 409 -12.08 31.86 -0.86
CA ASN A 409 -11.68 31.66 0.54
C ASN A 409 -11.44 30.18 0.94
N GLU A 410 -10.74 29.41 0.11
CA GLU A 410 -10.39 27.99 0.40
C GLU A 410 -11.59 27.05 0.65
N LYS A 411 -12.82 27.49 0.33
CA LYS A 411 -14.02 26.65 0.29
C LYS A 411 -14.51 26.53 -1.15
N TYR A 412 -14.85 25.31 -1.57
CA TYR A 412 -15.64 25.11 -2.78
C TYR A 412 -16.99 25.79 -2.57
N ASN A 413 -17.42 26.63 -3.51
CA ASN A 413 -18.80 27.11 -3.46
C ASN A 413 -19.73 25.88 -3.59
N THR A 414 -20.59 25.68 -2.60
CA THR A 414 -21.49 24.51 -2.53
C THR A 414 -22.78 24.74 -3.30
N GLU A 415 -23.01 25.94 -3.82
CA GLU A 415 -24.22 26.28 -4.57
C GLU A 415 -24.24 25.55 -5.93
N VAL A 416 -25.25 24.70 -6.08
CA VAL A 416 -25.62 24.04 -7.32
C VAL A 416 -26.86 24.75 -7.86
N ASP A 417 -26.74 25.32 -9.06
CA ASP A 417 -27.86 25.98 -9.72
C ASP A 417 -28.64 24.93 -10.52
N ARG A 418 -29.96 24.86 -10.33
CA ARG A 418 -30.82 24.17 -11.30
C ARG A 418 -31.03 25.08 -12.50
N ILE A 419 -30.67 24.62 -13.69
CA ILE A 419 -30.77 25.38 -14.95
C ILE A 419 -32.11 25.11 -15.66
N SER A 420 -32.61 23.88 -15.57
CA SER A 420 -33.95 23.56 -16.07
C SER A 420 -35.01 24.30 -15.24
N ASN A 421 -36.03 24.87 -15.89
CA ASN A 421 -37.10 25.68 -15.29
C ASN A 421 -38.03 24.94 -14.28
N GLY A 422 -37.75 23.67 -13.94
CA GLY A 422 -38.50 22.90 -12.95
C GLY A 422 -39.76 22.21 -13.45
N LEU A 423 -40.13 22.43 -14.71
CA LEU A 423 -41.36 21.94 -15.32
C LEU A 423 -41.07 20.72 -16.21
N GLY A 424 -41.66 19.55 -15.94
CA GLY A 424 -41.34 18.34 -16.73
C GLY A 424 -39.92 17.82 -16.53
N SER A 425 -39.56 16.76 -17.25
CA SER A 425 -38.29 16.04 -17.10
C SER A 425 -37.23 16.60 -18.05
N SER A 426 -35.96 16.70 -17.63
CA SER A 426 -34.84 17.16 -18.49
C SER A 426 -33.64 16.21 -18.42
N THR A 427 -32.95 16.01 -19.56
CA THR A 427 -31.78 15.11 -19.68
C THR A 427 -30.76 15.63 -20.72
N SER A 428 -29.56 15.04 -20.72
CA SER A 428 -28.54 15.21 -21.76
C SER A 428 -28.05 16.65 -21.96
N GLY A 429 -27.76 17.34 -20.87
CA GLY A 429 -27.28 18.73 -20.91
C GLY A 429 -25.82 18.85 -21.34
N ARG A 430 -25.54 19.67 -22.37
CA ARG A 430 -24.18 19.99 -22.84
C ARG A 430 -23.98 21.48 -23.04
N PHE A 431 -22.74 21.94 -22.92
CA PHE A 431 -22.36 23.30 -23.27
C PHE A 431 -22.25 23.46 -24.79
N LEU A 432 -22.70 24.61 -25.28
CA LEU A 432 -22.36 25.12 -26.60
C LEU A 432 -21.07 25.94 -26.49
N SER A 433 -20.25 25.92 -27.55
CA SER A 433 -18.97 26.63 -27.61
C SER A 433 -19.12 28.16 -27.49
N SER A 434 -20.33 28.69 -27.70
CA SER A 434 -20.68 30.11 -27.59
C SER A 434 -21.22 30.47 -26.19
N ASN A 435 -20.56 31.40 -25.48
CA ASN A 435 -21.09 32.15 -24.32
C ASN A 435 -21.67 31.37 -23.12
N TYR A 436 -21.28 30.09 -22.94
CA TYR A 436 -21.89 29.17 -21.96
C TYR A 436 -23.39 28.96 -22.17
N ASP A 437 -23.87 29.18 -23.39
CA ASP A 437 -25.18 28.68 -23.77
C ASP A 437 -25.13 27.15 -23.73
N MET A 438 -26.29 26.55 -23.53
CA MET A 438 -26.45 25.14 -23.24
C MET A 438 -27.52 24.56 -24.14
N ILE A 439 -27.39 23.27 -24.40
CA ILE A 439 -28.40 22.49 -25.08
C ILE A 439 -28.79 21.35 -24.14
N TYR A 440 -30.09 21.12 -23.98
CA TYR A 440 -30.58 19.96 -23.26
C TYR A 440 -31.95 19.55 -23.81
N SER A 441 -32.35 18.34 -23.45
CA SER A 441 -33.62 17.77 -23.91
C SER A 441 -34.64 17.83 -22.78
N GLY A 442 -35.89 18.21 -23.05
CA GLY A 442 -36.92 18.35 -22.03
C GLY A 442 -38.34 18.09 -22.52
N THR A 443 -39.28 17.87 -21.61
CA THR A 443 -40.69 17.56 -21.93
C THR A 443 -41.64 18.75 -21.73
N PHE A 444 -41.21 19.97 -22.09
CA PHE A 444 -41.95 21.20 -21.75
C PHE A 444 -43.24 21.41 -22.56
N ARG A 445 -43.41 20.70 -23.68
CA ARG A 445 -44.46 20.97 -24.68
C ARG A 445 -45.89 20.77 -24.18
N LYS A 446 -46.15 19.77 -23.33
CA LYS A 446 -47.52 19.38 -22.90
C LYS A 446 -48.09 20.17 -21.72
N LEU A 447 -47.38 21.20 -21.25
CA LEU A 447 -47.79 21.97 -20.08
C LEU A 447 -48.77 23.08 -20.48
N ASN A 448 -50.04 22.71 -20.66
CA ASN A 448 -51.11 23.66 -20.90
C ASN A 448 -51.51 24.32 -19.57
N ILE A 449 -50.91 25.47 -19.26
CA ILE A 449 -51.12 26.21 -18.00
C ILE A 449 -52.45 26.98 -18.10
N SER A 450 -53.56 26.31 -17.79
CA SER A 450 -54.83 26.99 -17.50
C SER A 450 -54.83 27.44 -16.04
N ALA A 451 -54.53 28.72 -15.80
CA ALA A 451 -54.63 29.35 -14.49
C ALA A 451 -56.11 29.47 -14.08
N LYS A 452 -56.67 28.41 -13.49
CA LYS A 452 -58.03 28.48 -12.92
C LYS A 452 -58.14 28.25 -11.42
N ASN A 453 -57.08 27.84 -10.72
CA ASN A 453 -57.04 27.82 -9.26
C ASN A 453 -55.58 27.93 -8.81
N ASN A 454 -55.25 28.81 -7.88
CA ASN A 454 -53.91 29.19 -7.42
C ASN A 454 -53.08 28.06 -6.73
N HIS A 455 -53.29 26.79 -7.05
CA HIS A 455 -52.45 25.67 -6.63
C HIS A 455 -51.98 24.86 -7.84
N PHE A 456 -50.70 25.03 -8.20
CA PHE A 456 -50.01 24.24 -9.22
C PHE A 456 -49.49 22.94 -8.60
N ASP A 457 -50.03 21.80 -9.01
CA ASP A 457 -49.49 20.49 -8.65
C ASP A 457 -48.39 20.09 -9.65
N ILE A 458 -47.14 20.42 -9.31
CA ILE A 458 -45.95 20.13 -10.10
C ILE A 458 -45.78 18.60 -10.30
N SER A 459 -46.37 17.76 -9.45
CA SER A 459 -46.22 16.29 -9.56
C SER A 459 -46.91 15.68 -10.78
N LYS A 460 -47.93 16.33 -11.34
CA LYS A 460 -48.64 15.89 -12.56
C LYS A 460 -47.93 16.28 -13.86
N THR A 461 -46.81 17.01 -13.77
CA THR A 461 -46.04 17.50 -14.92
C THR A 461 -44.89 16.58 -15.34
N CYS A 462 -44.49 15.63 -14.47
CA CYS A 462 -43.43 14.67 -14.76
C CYS A 462 -44.00 13.48 -15.55
N PRO A 463 -43.38 13.08 -16.68
CA PRO A 463 -43.73 11.83 -17.34
C PRO A 463 -43.40 10.65 -16.41
N VAL A 464 -44.37 9.76 -16.19
CA VAL A 464 -44.21 8.58 -15.34
C VAL A 464 -44.04 7.37 -16.24
N SER A 465 -42.99 6.59 -15.99
CA SER A 465 -42.77 5.34 -16.74
C SER A 465 -43.82 4.30 -16.37
N ILE A 466 -44.16 3.41 -17.31
CA ILE A 466 -45.13 2.34 -17.04
C ILE A 466 -44.68 1.44 -15.86
N CYS A 467 -43.36 1.25 -15.71
CA CYS A 467 -42.74 0.51 -14.61
C CYS A 467 -42.73 1.23 -13.24
N GLN A 468 -42.98 2.54 -13.22
CA GLN A 468 -43.16 3.35 -12.01
C GLN A 468 -44.63 3.71 -11.76
N SER A 469 -45.54 3.33 -12.68
CA SER A 469 -46.96 3.61 -12.59
C SER A 469 -47.73 2.51 -11.83
N SER A 470 -48.97 2.80 -11.44
CA SER A 470 -49.86 1.81 -10.83
C SER A 470 -50.34 0.72 -11.81
N GLU A 471 -50.16 0.92 -13.13
CA GLU A 471 -50.50 -0.08 -14.15
C GLU A 471 -49.59 -1.31 -14.08
N ARG A 472 -48.34 -1.15 -13.61
CA ARG A 472 -47.41 -2.26 -13.36
C ARG A 472 -48.03 -3.38 -12.53
N TYR A 473 -48.77 -3.02 -11.47
CA TYR A 473 -49.36 -4.00 -10.55
C TYR A 473 -50.68 -4.61 -11.07
N LYS A 474 -51.22 -4.11 -12.18
CA LYS A 474 -52.50 -4.56 -12.75
C LYS A 474 -52.34 -5.58 -13.87
N ASN A 475 -51.17 -5.66 -14.50
CA ASN A 475 -50.93 -6.53 -15.66
C ASN A 475 -49.66 -7.36 -15.48
N ALA A 476 -49.81 -8.68 -15.38
CA ALA A 476 -48.70 -9.61 -15.14
C ALA A 476 -47.61 -9.55 -16.21
N SER A 477 -47.97 -9.30 -17.49
CA SER A 477 -47.00 -9.18 -18.58
C SER A 477 -46.17 -7.90 -18.48
N ILE A 478 -46.76 -6.80 -17.98
CA ILE A 478 -46.05 -5.54 -17.74
C ILE A 478 -45.12 -5.68 -16.53
N ASP A 479 -45.54 -6.36 -15.46
CA ASP A 479 -44.67 -6.60 -14.30
C ASP A 479 -43.45 -7.46 -14.68
N GLU A 480 -43.62 -8.47 -15.54
CA GLU A 480 -42.51 -9.28 -16.04
C GLU A 480 -41.51 -8.45 -16.87
N ILE A 481 -42.01 -7.58 -17.76
CA ILE A 481 -41.16 -6.64 -18.52
C ILE A 481 -40.39 -5.72 -17.56
N CYS A 482 -41.06 -5.16 -16.56
CA CYS A 482 -40.47 -4.20 -15.62
C CYS A 482 -39.48 -4.82 -14.62
N ARG A 483 -39.33 -6.15 -14.58
CA ARG A 483 -38.28 -6.85 -13.82
C ARG A 483 -36.96 -6.93 -14.59
N ARG A 484 -36.94 -6.58 -15.87
CA ARG A 484 -35.70 -6.54 -16.65
C ARG A 484 -34.74 -5.49 -16.06
N PRO A 485 -33.45 -5.82 -15.94
CA PRO A 485 -32.51 -5.05 -15.12
C PRO A 485 -32.09 -3.69 -15.71
N LEU A 486 -32.03 -3.59 -17.04
CA LEU A 486 -31.47 -2.43 -17.74
C LEU A 486 -32.47 -1.88 -18.76
N LEU A 487 -33.55 -1.29 -18.26
CA LEU A 487 -34.56 -0.63 -19.06
C LEU A 487 -34.40 0.90 -19.04
N LYS A 488 -34.48 1.51 -20.22
CA LYS A 488 -34.47 2.96 -20.42
C LYS A 488 -35.83 3.46 -20.90
N ASN A 489 -36.29 4.59 -20.35
CA ASN A 489 -37.55 5.24 -20.73
C ASN A 489 -37.39 6.16 -21.95
N ILE A 490 -38.33 6.10 -22.89
CA ILE A 490 -38.37 6.95 -24.10
C ILE A 490 -39.72 7.68 -24.22
N PHE A 491 -39.90 8.76 -23.46
CA PHE A 491 -41.16 9.50 -23.47
C PHE A 491 -41.39 10.28 -24.77
N PRO A 492 -42.56 10.18 -25.43
CA PRO A 492 -42.81 10.72 -26.77
C PRO A 492 -42.90 12.27 -26.88
N ASP A 493 -42.38 13.02 -25.90
CA ASP A 493 -42.47 14.49 -25.83
C ASP A 493 -41.13 15.16 -25.51
N TYR A 494 -40.01 14.46 -25.63
CA TYR A 494 -38.69 15.08 -25.49
C TYR A 494 -38.38 15.94 -26.70
N ASP A 495 -38.10 17.21 -26.44
CA ASP A 495 -37.60 18.17 -27.42
C ASP A 495 -36.26 18.73 -27.00
N ILE A 496 -35.51 19.18 -28.01
CA ILE A 496 -34.20 19.78 -27.82
C ILE A 496 -34.36 21.30 -27.75
N TYR A 497 -33.86 21.89 -26.66
CA TYR A 497 -33.91 23.32 -26.40
C TYR A 497 -32.51 23.92 -26.33
N LYS A 498 -32.33 25.07 -26.98
CA LYS A 498 -31.16 25.94 -26.81
C LYS A 498 -31.48 26.95 -25.72
N VAL A 499 -30.60 27.02 -24.72
CA VAL A 499 -30.85 27.75 -23.48
C VAL A 499 -29.64 28.61 -23.17
N ASN A 500 -29.85 29.84 -22.71
CA ASN A 500 -28.75 30.71 -22.37
C ASN A 500 -28.08 30.31 -21.06
N LYS A 501 -26.95 30.93 -20.75
CA LYS A 501 -26.24 30.77 -19.46
C LYS A 501 -27.08 31.02 -18.20
N TYR A 502 -28.29 31.57 -18.28
CA TYR A 502 -29.19 31.80 -17.15
C TYR A 502 -30.31 30.76 -17.02
N GLY A 503 -30.40 29.79 -17.93
CA GLY A 503 -31.48 28.79 -17.92
C GLY A 503 -32.74 29.22 -18.68
N ILE A 504 -32.69 30.34 -19.40
CA ILE A 504 -33.81 30.83 -20.22
C ILE A 504 -33.73 30.21 -21.61
N ILE A 505 -34.84 29.59 -22.05
CA ILE A 505 -34.95 29.00 -23.39
C ILE A 505 -34.87 30.11 -24.43
N ILE A 506 -33.85 30.04 -25.29
CA ILE A 506 -33.62 30.97 -26.41
C ILE A 506 -34.41 30.50 -27.63
N SER A 507 -34.31 29.20 -27.94
CA SER A 507 -34.99 28.60 -29.08
C SER A 507 -35.32 27.13 -28.83
N THR A 508 -36.42 26.69 -29.44
CA THR A 508 -36.86 25.29 -29.47
C THR A 508 -36.41 24.69 -30.81
N LEU A 509 -35.47 23.75 -30.79
CA LEU A 509 -34.84 23.23 -32.01
C LEU A 509 -35.66 22.11 -32.66
N THR A 510 -36.39 21.33 -31.86
CA THR A 510 -37.33 20.29 -32.34
C THR A 510 -38.74 20.56 -31.83
N ASN A 511 -39.75 20.31 -32.68
CA ASN A 511 -41.16 20.50 -32.30
C ASN A 511 -42.12 19.51 -33.00
N ASP A 512 -41.73 18.25 -33.23
CA ASP A 512 -42.50 17.29 -34.06
C ASP A 512 -43.17 16.11 -33.32
N SER A 513 -43.46 16.25 -32.02
CA SER A 513 -44.17 15.28 -31.16
C SER A 513 -43.56 13.87 -31.20
N SER A 514 -42.25 13.81 -31.44
CA SER A 514 -41.46 12.60 -31.43
C SER A 514 -40.38 12.69 -30.35
N TYR A 515 -39.83 11.55 -29.94
CA TYR A 515 -38.73 11.54 -28.98
C TYR A 515 -37.50 12.14 -29.64
N ASN A 516 -37.04 13.32 -29.19
CA ASN A 516 -35.80 13.96 -29.61
C ASN A 516 -34.93 14.23 -28.37
N SER A 517 -33.82 13.51 -28.23
CA SER A 517 -32.98 13.61 -27.03
C SER A 517 -31.49 13.44 -27.33
N GLU A 518 -30.66 13.45 -26.30
CA GLU A 518 -29.23 13.11 -26.36
C GLU A 518 -28.41 14.00 -27.29
N ALA A 519 -28.83 15.26 -27.41
CA ALA A 519 -28.21 16.23 -28.28
C ALA A 519 -26.72 16.43 -27.95
N ALA A 520 -25.88 16.29 -28.96
CA ALA A 520 -24.44 16.51 -28.91
C ALA A 520 -24.06 17.55 -29.98
N PRO A 521 -23.59 18.74 -29.59
CA PRO A 521 -23.06 19.72 -30.54
C PRO A 521 -21.71 19.27 -31.09
N SER A 522 -21.43 19.56 -32.36
CA SER A 522 -20.12 19.36 -32.98
C SER A 522 -19.10 20.33 -32.39
N PRO A 523 -17.80 19.97 -32.33
CA PRO A 523 -16.75 20.86 -31.83
C PRO A 523 -16.65 22.21 -32.55
N ASP A 524 -16.96 22.25 -33.85
CA ASP A 524 -16.99 23.48 -34.66
C ASP A 524 -18.28 24.32 -34.46
N GLY A 525 -19.26 23.80 -33.71
CA GLY A 525 -20.53 24.47 -33.43
C GLY A 525 -21.52 24.54 -34.61
N THR A 526 -21.25 23.88 -35.72
CA THR A 526 -22.09 23.95 -36.93
C THR A 526 -23.25 22.96 -36.93
N TRP A 527 -23.05 21.78 -36.35
CA TRP A 527 -24.02 20.69 -36.35
C TRP A 527 -24.37 20.25 -34.93
N ILE A 528 -25.56 19.71 -34.77
CA ILE A 528 -26.02 19.03 -33.56
C ILE A 528 -26.46 17.64 -33.99
N ALA A 529 -25.81 16.61 -33.45
CA ALA A 529 -26.26 15.23 -33.56
C ALA A 529 -27.23 14.92 -32.42
N TYR A 530 -28.28 14.17 -32.69
CA TYR A 530 -29.29 13.83 -31.69
C TYR A 530 -30.01 12.54 -32.04
N THR A 531 -30.64 11.94 -31.03
CA THR A 531 -31.43 10.72 -31.21
C THR A 531 -32.88 11.10 -31.51
N SER A 532 -33.47 10.58 -32.58
CA SER A 532 -34.88 10.85 -32.93
C SER A 532 -35.68 9.59 -33.25
N LYS A 533 -36.92 9.51 -32.76
CA LYS A 533 -37.91 8.47 -33.10
C LYS A 533 -38.84 8.88 -34.26
N LYS A 534 -38.55 9.96 -34.98
CA LYS A 534 -39.46 10.53 -35.98
C LYS A 534 -39.90 9.56 -37.08
N MET A 535 -39.03 8.63 -37.48
CA MET A 535 -39.29 7.64 -38.53
C MET A 535 -39.69 6.26 -37.98
N GLY A 536 -40.05 6.16 -36.70
CA GLY A 536 -40.52 4.93 -36.05
C GLY A 536 -39.42 4.15 -35.31
N THR A 537 -38.19 4.19 -35.81
CA THR A 537 -36.97 3.69 -35.16
C THR A 537 -36.20 4.83 -34.48
N LEU A 538 -35.35 4.50 -33.51
CA LEU A 538 -34.49 5.47 -32.83
C LEU A 538 -33.15 5.53 -33.53
N ASP A 539 -33.01 6.53 -34.40
CA ASP A 539 -31.83 6.72 -35.23
C ASP A 539 -31.06 7.98 -34.82
N ILE A 540 -29.82 8.08 -35.29
CA ILE A 540 -29.02 9.30 -35.21
C ILE A 540 -29.46 10.28 -36.31
N TRP A 541 -29.79 11.48 -35.89
CA TRP A 541 -30.14 12.62 -36.74
C TRP A 541 -29.14 13.75 -36.54
N VAL A 542 -29.03 14.62 -37.54
CA VAL A 542 -28.24 15.84 -37.44
C VAL A 542 -29.07 17.04 -37.90
N MET A 543 -28.81 18.19 -37.28
CA MET A 543 -29.39 19.48 -37.64
C MET A 543 -28.36 20.59 -37.47
N LYS A 544 -28.59 21.75 -38.07
CA LYS A 544 -27.80 22.96 -37.80
C LYS A 544 -28.09 23.50 -36.40
N ASP A 545 -27.19 24.36 -35.89
CA ASP A 545 -27.28 24.96 -34.55
C ASP A 545 -28.52 25.86 -34.32
N ASP A 546 -29.15 26.29 -35.41
CA ASP A 546 -30.42 27.03 -35.47
C ASP A 546 -31.66 26.12 -35.57
N GLY A 547 -31.45 24.80 -35.69
CA GLY A 547 -32.50 23.79 -35.83
C GLY A 547 -32.98 23.57 -37.27
N SER A 548 -32.35 24.21 -38.26
CA SER A 548 -32.60 23.95 -39.69
C SER A 548 -31.87 22.69 -40.19
N GLU A 549 -32.11 22.31 -41.45
CA GLU A 549 -31.42 21.18 -42.12
C GLU A 549 -31.43 19.85 -41.35
N LYS A 550 -32.56 19.54 -40.71
CA LYS A 550 -32.77 18.25 -40.04
C LYS A 550 -32.72 17.11 -41.04
N ARG A 551 -31.78 16.19 -40.87
CA ARG A 551 -31.67 14.96 -41.68
C ARG A 551 -31.34 13.74 -40.84
N GLN A 552 -31.90 12.62 -41.25
CA GLN A 552 -31.60 11.31 -40.68
C GLN A 552 -30.24 10.85 -41.20
N LEU A 553 -29.36 10.41 -40.30
CA LEU A 553 -28.01 9.96 -40.64
C LEU A 553 -27.92 8.45 -40.74
N THR A 554 -28.61 7.74 -39.85
CA THR A 554 -28.63 6.28 -39.78
C THR A 554 -30.03 5.72 -39.99
N LYS A 555 -30.11 4.49 -40.50
CA LYS A 555 -31.37 3.80 -40.79
C LYS A 555 -31.22 2.34 -40.40
N THR A 556 -31.40 2.04 -39.12
CA THR A 556 -31.27 0.67 -38.63
C THR A 556 -32.52 0.25 -37.87
N GLU A 557 -32.90 -1.02 -37.99
CA GLU A 557 -33.91 -1.60 -37.12
C GLU A 557 -33.27 -1.80 -35.75
N GLY A 558 -33.55 -0.91 -34.81
CA GLY A 558 -32.96 -0.95 -33.48
C GLY A 558 -32.99 0.39 -32.75
N TYR A 559 -32.13 0.47 -31.74
CA TYR A 559 -31.89 1.69 -30.96
C TYR A 559 -30.49 2.20 -31.23
N GLU A 560 -30.37 3.47 -31.58
CA GLU A 560 -29.11 4.19 -31.70
C GLU A 560 -29.20 5.51 -30.92
N GLY A 561 -28.23 5.78 -30.05
CA GLY A 561 -28.24 6.98 -29.23
C GLY A 561 -26.91 7.30 -28.57
N LEU A 562 -26.90 8.30 -27.68
CA LEU A 562 -25.70 8.87 -27.07
C LEU A 562 -24.62 9.25 -28.10
N PRO A 563 -24.92 10.11 -29.10
CA PRO A 563 -23.93 10.52 -30.08
C PRO A 563 -22.77 11.30 -29.43
N SER A 564 -21.56 11.08 -29.93
CA SER A 564 -20.36 11.83 -29.58
C SER A 564 -19.54 12.11 -30.84
N TRP A 565 -19.37 13.39 -31.14
CA TRP A 565 -18.57 13.86 -32.27
C TRP A 565 -17.08 13.61 -32.08
N SER A 566 -16.41 13.25 -33.17
CA SER A 566 -14.96 13.28 -33.29
C SER A 566 -14.45 14.72 -33.22
N LEU A 567 -13.18 14.88 -32.87
CA LEU A 567 -12.56 16.19 -32.65
C LEU A 567 -12.52 17.06 -33.92
N ASP A 568 -12.58 16.44 -35.10
CA ASP A 568 -12.61 17.07 -36.43
C ASP A 568 -14.03 17.27 -36.99
N SER A 569 -15.07 16.98 -36.21
CA SER A 569 -16.49 17.02 -36.61
C SER A 569 -16.87 16.13 -37.80
N GLN A 570 -16.05 15.17 -38.22
CA GLN A 570 -16.34 14.33 -39.40
C GLN A 570 -17.07 13.04 -39.07
N TYR A 571 -16.90 12.52 -37.85
CA TYR A 571 -17.43 11.24 -37.42
C TYR A 571 -18.21 11.36 -36.12
N ILE A 572 -19.14 10.44 -35.93
CA ILE A 572 -19.97 10.34 -34.73
C ILE A 572 -19.84 8.91 -34.22
N LEU A 573 -19.38 8.77 -32.98
CA LEU A 573 -19.55 7.54 -32.22
C LEU A 573 -20.93 7.56 -31.58
N TYR A 574 -21.59 6.43 -31.55
CA TYR A 574 -22.88 6.31 -30.87
C TYR A 574 -23.05 4.90 -30.30
N THR A 575 -23.92 4.79 -29.32
CA THR A 575 -24.32 3.53 -28.69
C THR A 575 -25.48 2.95 -29.48
N GLY A 576 -25.36 1.70 -29.94
CA GLY A 576 -26.38 1.03 -30.74
C GLY A 576 -26.75 -0.36 -30.22
N TYR A 577 -28.01 -0.75 -30.37
CA TYR A 577 -28.49 -2.11 -30.29
C TYR A 577 -29.25 -2.45 -31.57
N ILE A 578 -28.74 -3.44 -32.30
CA ILE A 578 -29.34 -3.94 -33.54
C ILE A 578 -29.82 -5.38 -33.27
N PRO A 579 -31.13 -5.63 -33.09
CA PRO A 579 -31.67 -6.98 -32.98
C PRO A 579 -31.31 -7.83 -34.20
N LYS A 580 -30.88 -9.08 -33.96
CA LYS A 580 -30.40 -9.98 -35.02
C LYS A 580 -31.41 -11.06 -35.37
N THR A 581 -32.28 -11.43 -34.43
CA THR A 581 -33.29 -12.48 -34.63
C THR A 581 -34.70 -11.91 -34.78
N LYS A 582 -35.60 -12.65 -35.42
CA LYS A 582 -37.02 -12.28 -35.55
C LYS A 582 -37.70 -12.09 -34.18
N GLU A 583 -37.25 -12.84 -33.17
CA GLU A 583 -37.72 -12.74 -31.79
C GLU A 583 -37.23 -11.45 -31.13
N GLU A 584 -35.96 -11.10 -31.29
CA GLU A 584 -35.38 -9.84 -30.78
C GLU A 584 -36.03 -8.61 -31.43
N ILE A 585 -36.35 -8.67 -32.73
CA ILE A 585 -37.07 -7.61 -33.44
C ILE A 585 -38.48 -7.44 -32.86
N LYS A 586 -39.20 -8.55 -32.64
CA LYS A 586 -40.54 -8.53 -32.04
C LYS A 586 -40.51 -7.95 -30.63
N ASP A 587 -39.55 -8.36 -29.81
CA ASP A 587 -39.34 -7.86 -28.45
C ASP A 587 -39.01 -6.36 -28.44
N PHE A 588 -38.14 -5.91 -29.35
CA PHE A 588 -37.81 -4.49 -29.51
C PHE A 588 -39.06 -3.64 -29.83
N TYR A 589 -39.88 -4.04 -30.81
CA TYR A 589 -41.10 -3.30 -31.14
C TYR A 589 -42.13 -3.35 -30.01
N GLN A 590 -42.22 -4.46 -29.28
CA GLN A 590 -43.07 -4.58 -28.11
C GLN A 590 -42.65 -3.58 -27.01
N LEU A 591 -41.36 -3.53 -26.65
CA LEU A 591 -40.84 -2.56 -25.68
C LEU A 591 -41.00 -1.12 -26.15
N SER A 592 -40.69 -0.85 -27.43
CA SER A 592 -40.80 0.47 -28.04
C SER A 592 -42.25 0.99 -28.06
N SER A 593 -43.24 0.10 -28.18
CA SER A 593 -44.67 0.45 -28.07
C SER A 593 -45.07 0.87 -26.64
N LEU A 594 -44.35 0.36 -25.64
CA LEU A 594 -44.52 0.70 -24.22
C LEU A 594 -43.62 1.88 -23.78
N ASN A 595 -42.95 2.55 -24.73
CA ASN A 595 -41.96 3.60 -24.48
C ASN A 595 -40.77 3.15 -23.60
N LEU A 596 -40.35 1.90 -23.77
CA LEU A 596 -39.20 1.29 -23.10
C LEU A 596 -38.15 0.82 -24.12
N LEU A 597 -36.90 0.76 -23.68
CA LEU A 597 -35.78 0.18 -24.41
C LEU A 597 -34.96 -0.71 -23.49
N ASP A 598 -34.54 -1.85 -24.00
CA ASP A 598 -33.57 -2.71 -23.34
C ASP A 598 -32.15 -2.32 -23.77
N ILE A 599 -31.30 -1.95 -22.81
CA ILE A 599 -29.91 -1.55 -23.05
C ILE A 599 -28.91 -2.58 -22.50
N SER A 600 -29.36 -3.82 -22.30
CA SER A 600 -28.51 -4.94 -21.81
C SER A 600 -27.47 -5.43 -22.83
N LYS A 601 -27.68 -5.16 -24.13
CA LYS A 601 -26.82 -5.63 -25.23
C LYS A 601 -26.48 -4.51 -26.20
N THR A 602 -25.81 -3.47 -25.74
CA THR A 602 -25.46 -2.31 -26.58
C THR A 602 -23.99 -2.33 -26.97
N GLU A 603 -23.67 -1.82 -28.15
CA GLU A 603 -22.33 -1.73 -28.72
C GLU A 603 -22.04 -0.30 -29.18
N ILE A 604 -20.77 0.00 -29.46
CA ILE A 604 -20.35 1.27 -30.03
C ILE A 604 -20.23 1.14 -31.54
N PHE A 605 -20.86 2.08 -32.24
CA PHE A 605 -20.86 2.22 -33.69
C PHE A 605 -20.25 3.57 -34.08
N LEU A 606 -19.78 3.65 -35.32
CA LEU A 606 -19.17 4.82 -35.93
C LEU A 606 -19.92 5.13 -37.23
N VAL A 607 -20.31 6.40 -37.42
CA VAL A 607 -20.89 6.90 -38.67
C VAL A 607 -20.22 8.22 -39.09
N SER A 608 -20.00 8.44 -40.38
CA SER A 608 -19.55 9.73 -40.91
C SER A 608 -20.72 10.71 -41.07
N ILE A 609 -20.44 12.01 -41.02
CA ILE A 609 -21.46 13.06 -41.13
C ILE A 609 -22.20 13.06 -42.49
N ASP A 610 -21.61 12.50 -43.54
CA ASP A 610 -22.27 12.32 -44.84
C ASP A 610 -23.06 11.00 -44.94
N GLY A 611 -23.03 10.16 -43.90
CA GLY A 611 -23.71 8.87 -43.83
C GLY A 611 -23.09 7.77 -44.69
N ARG A 612 -21.92 8.01 -45.32
CA ARG A 612 -21.30 7.04 -46.24
C ARG A 612 -20.48 5.97 -45.54
N VAL A 613 -19.86 6.31 -44.42
CA VAL A 613 -19.09 5.39 -43.59
C VAL A 613 -19.96 4.98 -42.42
N TRP A 614 -20.21 3.68 -42.27
CA TRP A 614 -20.96 3.12 -41.15
C TRP A 614 -20.30 1.81 -40.71
N LYS A 615 -20.00 1.67 -39.42
CA LYS A 615 -19.30 0.49 -38.90
C LYS A 615 -19.56 0.25 -37.42
N GLN A 616 -19.84 -1.00 -37.06
CA GLN A 616 -19.77 -1.47 -35.68
C GLN A 616 -18.31 -1.58 -35.21
N VAL A 617 -17.97 -0.88 -34.12
CA VAL A 617 -16.61 -0.76 -33.60
C VAL A 617 -16.32 -1.82 -32.54
N THR A 618 -17.25 -2.04 -31.60
CA THR A 618 -17.11 -3.01 -30.51
C THR A 618 -17.99 -4.24 -30.74
N TYR A 619 -17.55 -5.39 -30.21
CA TYR A 619 -18.24 -6.69 -30.30
C TYR A 619 -18.16 -7.42 -28.94
N LEU A 620 -18.61 -6.74 -27.89
CA LEU A 620 -18.48 -7.18 -26.49
C LEU A 620 -19.67 -8.00 -25.99
N ASN A 621 -20.80 -7.97 -26.68
CA ASN A 621 -22.06 -8.64 -26.33
C ASN A 621 -22.47 -8.36 -24.87
N SER A 622 -22.30 -7.11 -24.44
CA SER A 622 -22.54 -6.63 -23.08
C SER A 622 -23.26 -5.28 -23.11
N SER A 623 -23.51 -4.66 -21.97
CA SER A 623 -23.93 -3.26 -21.95
C SER A 623 -22.71 -2.38 -22.13
N THR A 624 -22.58 -1.78 -23.31
CA THR A 624 -21.52 -0.84 -23.65
C THR A 624 -22.15 0.49 -24.05
N PHE A 625 -21.84 1.60 -23.38
CA PHE A 625 -22.44 2.91 -23.71
C PHE A 625 -21.56 4.10 -23.32
N GLY A 626 -22.00 5.30 -23.72
CA GLY A 626 -21.37 6.56 -23.31
C GLY A 626 -19.97 6.77 -23.87
N ALA A 627 -19.74 6.44 -25.15
CA ALA A 627 -18.46 6.64 -25.79
C ALA A 627 -18.12 8.13 -25.97
N THR A 628 -16.87 8.50 -25.73
CA THR A 628 -16.36 9.86 -26.00
C THR A 628 -14.93 9.81 -26.53
N TRP A 629 -14.68 10.60 -27.57
CA TRP A 629 -13.38 10.68 -28.24
C TRP A 629 -12.32 11.31 -27.34
N ILE A 630 -11.10 10.79 -27.41
CA ILE A 630 -9.94 11.33 -26.71
C ILE A 630 -8.92 11.89 -27.69
N SER A 631 -8.76 11.18 -28.81
CA SER A 631 -7.87 11.52 -29.91
C SER A 631 -8.55 11.12 -31.22
N SER A 632 -7.89 11.33 -32.35
CA SER A 632 -8.39 10.89 -33.65
C SER A 632 -8.51 9.37 -33.79
N ASP A 633 -7.77 8.59 -33.00
CA ASP A 633 -7.69 7.13 -33.11
C ASP A 633 -8.09 6.37 -31.83
N ALA A 634 -8.54 7.07 -30.79
CA ALA A 634 -8.97 6.44 -29.55
C ALA A 634 -10.15 7.15 -28.87
N PHE A 635 -10.99 6.34 -28.23
CA PHE A 635 -12.13 6.81 -27.44
C PHE A 635 -12.25 6.01 -26.14
N VAL A 636 -12.82 6.63 -25.10
CA VAL A 636 -13.25 5.90 -23.90
C VAL A 636 -14.72 5.56 -23.99
N PHE A 637 -15.11 4.48 -23.33
CA PHE A 637 -16.51 4.06 -23.19
C PHE A 637 -16.69 3.36 -21.84
N SER A 638 -17.93 3.21 -21.37
CA SER A 638 -18.23 2.40 -20.19
C SER A 638 -18.83 1.06 -20.59
N SER A 639 -18.48 0.01 -19.84
CA SER A 639 -19.04 -1.31 -20.08
C SER A 639 -18.98 -2.22 -18.86
N ASN A 640 -19.80 -3.27 -18.87
CA ASN A 640 -19.86 -4.32 -17.87
C ASN A 640 -19.39 -5.69 -18.40
N PHE A 641 -18.70 -5.76 -19.55
CA PHE A 641 -18.31 -7.04 -20.17
C PHE A 641 -17.40 -7.92 -19.29
N GLU A 642 -16.66 -7.34 -18.34
CA GLU A 642 -15.83 -8.08 -17.37
C GLU A 642 -16.61 -8.50 -16.10
N GLY A 643 -17.86 -8.05 -15.92
CA GLY A 643 -18.68 -8.38 -14.76
C GLY A 643 -19.23 -9.81 -14.82
N GLY A 644 -18.95 -10.63 -13.81
CA GLY A 644 -19.36 -12.04 -13.75
C GLY A 644 -20.88 -12.28 -13.62
N LYS A 645 -21.31 -13.43 -13.05
CA LYS A 645 -22.73 -13.86 -12.95
C LYS A 645 -23.67 -12.89 -12.20
N SER A 646 -23.15 -11.86 -11.51
CA SER A 646 -23.89 -10.73 -10.90
C SER A 646 -23.94 -9.45 -11.76
N GLY A 647 -23.36 -9.48 -12.96
CA GLY A 647 -22.79 -8.37 -13.76
C GLY A 647 -23.72 -7.29 -14.32
N ILE A 648 -24.90 -7.08 -13.74
CA ILE A 648 -25.83 -6.02 -14.15
C ILE A 648 -25.39 -4.63 -13.64
N HIS A 649 -24.61 -4.57 -12.55
CA HIS A 649 -24.29 -3.31 -11.85
C HIS A 649 -22.81 -2.92 -11.84
N GLU A 650 -21.93 -3.77 -12.39
CA GLU A 650 -20.48 -3.56 -12.38
C GLU A 650 -20.03 -2.89 -13.68
N PHE A 651 -19.92 -1.56 -13.67
CA PHE A 651 -19.46 -0.80 -14.82
C PHE A 651 -18.07 -0.24 -14.58
N ASN A 652 -17.20 -0.37 -15.56
CA ASN A 652 -15.89 0.27 -15.59
C ASN A 652 -15.71 1.06 -16.89
N ILE A 653 -14.74 1.98 -16.88
CA ILE A 653 -14.38 2.76 -18.07
C ILE A 653 -13.21 2.08 -18.76
N TYR A 654 -13.30 1.98 -20.08
CA TYR A 654 -12.31 1.36 -20.95
C TYR A 654 -11.88 2.33 -22.05
N LEU A 655 -10.62 2.22 -22.47
CA LEU A 655 -10.04 2.89 -23.62
C LEU A 655 -10.06 1.92 -24.80
N PHE A 656 -10.62 2.34 -25.92
CA PHE A 656 -10.53 1.62 -27.19
C PHE A 656 -9.60 2.37 -28.13
N ASN A 657 -8.61 1.67 -28.69
CA ASN A 657 -7.82 2.19 -29.80
C ASN A 657 -8.34 1.62 -31.13
N LEU A 658 -8.76 2.50 -32.05
CA LEU A 658 -9.35 2.13 -33.35
C LEU A 658 -8.36 1.42 -34.27
N THR A 659 -7.07 1.78 -34.19
CA THR A 659 -6.01 1.23 -35.04
C THR A 659 -5.59 -0.16 -34.59
N THR A 660 -5.29 -0.32 -33.31
CA THR A 660 -4.80 -1.59 -32.75
C THR A 660 -5.94 -2.54 -32.36
N LYS A 661 -7.17 -2.02 -32.22
CA LYS A 661 -8.35 -2.73 -31.67
C LYS A 661 -8.13 -3.26 -30.25
N VAL A 662 -7.20 -2.65 -29.52
CA VAL A 662 -6.92 -2.99 -28.11
C VAL A 662 -7.92 -2.26 -27.21
N ILE A 663 -8.39 -2.98 -26.19
CA ILE A 663 -9.25 -2.46 -25.13
C ILE A 663 -8.45 -2.48 -23.83
N ASP A 664 -8.25 -1.31 -23.22
CA ASP A 664 -7.55 -1.16 -21.94
C ASP A 664 -8.53 -0.66 -20.87
N ARG A 665 -8.59 -1.34 -19.72
CA ARG A 665 -9.36 -0.85 -18.57
C ARG A 665 -8.70 0.38 -17.95
N ILE A 666 -9.49 1.41 -17.65
CA ILE A 666 -9.02 2.69 -17.08
C ILE A 666 -9.43 2.84 -15.61
N THR A 667 -10.56 2.26 -15.20
CA THR A 667 -11.02 2.33 -13.81
C THR A 667 -11.16 0.96 -13.17
N TRP A 668 -10.82 0.88 -11.88
CA TRP A 668 -10.92 -0.30 -11.03
C TRP A 668 -11.78 0.03 -9.82
N ASN A 669 -13.10 -0.08 -9.99
CA ASN A 669 -14.07 0.08 -8.92
C ASN A 669 -14.79 -1.26 -8.71
N ASP A 670 -14.13 -2.16 -7.98
CA ASP A 670 -14.60 -3.52 -7.78
C ASP A 670 -15.96 -3.53 -7.04
N GLU A 671 -16.94 -4.23 -7.62
CA GLU A 671 -18.35 -4.20 -7.20
C GLU A 671 -18.98 -2.79 -7.22
N GLY A 672 -18.53 -1.92 -8.13
CA GLY A 672 -18.95 -0.52 -8.23
C GLY A 672 -19.43 -0.13 -9.61
N PHE A 673 -19.85 1.13 -9.73
CA PHE A 673 -20.38 1.71 -10.95
C PHE A 673 -19.50 2.89 -11.35
N ASP A 674 -18.75 2.75 -12.44
CA ASP A 674 -18.05 3.84 -13.11
C ASP A 674 -18.57 3.95 -14.54
N SER A 675 -19.30 5.02 -14.84
CA SER A 675 -19.96 5.15 -16.13
C SER A 675 -20.14 6.60 -16.57
N PHE A 676 -20.63 6.78 -17.80
CA PHE A 676 -20.83 8.08 -18.45
C PHE A 676 -19.55 8.92 -18.52
N PRO A 677 -18.47 8.41 -19.12
CA PRO A 677 -17.27 9.20 -19.31
C PRO A 677 -17.55 10.37 -20.29
N SER A 678 -17.02 11.54 -19.95
CA SER A 678 -16.97 12.70 -20.84
C SER A 678 -15.56 13.27 -20.80
N TYR A 679 -14.95 13.47 -21.96
CA TYR A 679 -13.60 13.99 -22.06
C TYR A 679 -13.61 15.43 -22.56
N ASN A 680 -12.85 16.30 -21.89
CA ASN A 680 -12.61 17.66 -22.33
C ASN A 680 -11.21 17.73 -22.97
N PRO A 681 -11.10 17.83 -24.31
CA PRO A 681 -9.81 17.83 -25.00
C PRO A 681 -8.99 19.10 -24.78
N LYS A 682 -9.63 20.25 -24.48
CA LYS A 682 -8.94 21.52 -24.24
C LYS A 682 -8.17 21.53 -22.92
N LEU A 683 -8.74 20.85 -21.91
CA LEU A 683 -8.16 20.77 -20.56
C LEU A 683 -7.45 19.44 -20.29
N ASN A 684 -7.60 18.46 -21.17
CA ASN A 684 -7.14 17.08 -20.98
C ASN A 684 -7.71 16.44 -19.70
N ILE A 685 -9.00 16.65 -19.44
CA ILE A 685 -9.70 16.16 -18.24
C ILE A 685 -10.78 15.16 -18.64
N LEU A 686 -10.76 13.99 -18.02
CA LEU A 686 -11.82 13.00 -18.05
C LEU A 686 -12.74 13.20 -16.83
N THR A 687 -14.03 13.34 -17.07
CA THR A 687 -15.08 13.35 -16.04
C THR A 687 -15.94 12.10 -16.15
N TRP A 688 -16.38 11.52 -15.04
CA TRP A 688 -17.27 10.36 -15.04
C TRP A 688 -18.12 10.31 -13.77
N THR A 689 -19.20 9.52 -13.80
CA THR A 689 -20.02 9.21 -12.63
C THR A 689 -19.47 7.98 -11.93
N SER A 690 -19.35 8.03 -10.59
CA SER A 690 -18.89 6.90 -9.77
C SER A 690 -19.54 6.80 -8.40
N ASN A 691 -19.56 5.58 -7.84
CA ASN A 691 -19.95 5.28 -6.45
C ASN A 691 -18.76 4.85 -5.55
N ARG A 692 -17.51 5.09 -5.97
CA ARG A 692 -16.25 4.61 -5.35
C ARG A 692 -15.93 5.05 -3.90
N LEU A 693 -16.80 5.79 -3.21
CA LEU A 693 -16.57 6.31 -1.85
C LEU A 693 -17.44 5.62 -0.79
N LYS A 694 -17.68 4.30 -0.96
CA LYS A 694 -18.52 3.44 -0.09
C LYS A 694 -18.30 3.74 1.41
N VAL A 695 -19.28 4.39 2.04
CA VAL A 695 -19.49 4.34 3.51
C VAL A 695 -20.65 3.36 3.73
N VAL A 696 -20.48 2.44 4.66
CA VAL A 696 -21.14 1.12 4.85
C VAL A 696 -22.70 1.10 4.91
N LYS A 697 -23.44 2.16 4.56
CA LYS A 697 -24.90 2.21 4.73
C LYS A 697 -25.78 2.64 3.55
N GLU A 698 -25.26 3.22 2.46
CA GLU A 698 -26.13 3.75 1.39
C GLU A 698 -25.75 3.18 0.02
N ARG A 699 -26.57 2.27 -0.53
CA ARG A 699 -26.38 1.63 -1.84
C ARG A 699 -26.69 2.54 -3.05
N GLU A 700 -27.00 3.82 -2.85
CA GLU A 700 -27.65 4.65 -3.87
C GLU A 700 -26.94 5.97 -4.23
N GLU A 701 -25.74 6.28 -3.71
CA GLU A 701 -25.05 7.54 -4.07
C GLU A 701 -24.18 7.44 -5.35
N TYR A 702 -24.58 8.17 -6.40
CA TYR A 702 -23.79 8.37 -7.62
C TYR A 702 -23.28 9.80 -7.73
N ASN A 703 -21.95 9.97 -7.69
CA ASN A 703 -21.28 11.26 -7.65
C ASN A 703 -20.42 11.48 -8.89
N VAL A 704 -20.17 12.74 -9.24
CA VAL A 704 -19.31 13.11 -10.38
C VAL A 704 -17.85 13.23 -9.93
N PHE A 705 -16.95 12.63 -10.70
CA PHE A 705 -15.51 12.65 -10.51
C PHE A 705 -14.81 13.22 -11.75
N MET A 706 -13.60 13.76 -11.55
CA MET A 706 -12.74 14.23 -12.64
C MET A 706 -11.26 13.91 -12.39
N ALA A 707 -10.48 13.68 -13.45
CA ALA A 707 -9.03 13.47 -13.43
C ALA A 707 -8.39 13.85 -14.79
N TYR A 708 -7.08 14.12 -14.82
CA TYR A 708 -6.34 14.31 -16.07
C TYR A 708 -6.13 12.99 -16.82
N PHE A 709 -6.12 13.03 -18.16
CA PHE A 709 -5.98 11.83 -19.01
C PHE A 709 -4.56 11.73 -19.64
N GLY A 710 -3.84 10.61 -19.46
CA GLY A 710 -2.55 10.34 -20.13
C GLY A 710 -1.26 10.91 -19.49
N LYS A 711 -0.10 10.62 -20.12
CA LYS A 711 1.29 10.84 -19.59
C LYS A 711 1.95 12.19 -19.97
N GLN A 712 1.29 13.02 -20.78
CA GLN A 712 1.68 14.40 -21.11
C GLN A 712 0.57 15.32 -20.57
N SER A 713 0.78 16.48 -19.96
CA SER A 713 1.90 17.42 -19.99
C SER A 713 1.66 18.48 -18.91
N ASN A 714 2.74 19.12 -18.46
CA ASN A 714 2.83 20.53 -18.05
C ASN A 714 1.49 21.26 -17.78
N ARG A 715 1.15 21.35 -16.48
CA ARG A 715 0.04 22.07 -15.81
C ARG A 715 -0.68 23.18 -16.61
N PRO A 716 -1.97 23.40 -16.31
CA PRO A 716 -2.29 24.46 -15.35
C PRO A 716 -3.47 24.15 -14.40
N PHE A 717 -3.35 24.54 -13.14
CA PHE A 717 -4.40 25.34 -12.49
C PHE A 717 -3.67 26.30 -11.51
N PHE A 718 -3.33 27.48 -12.04
CA PHE A 718 -2.75 28.67 -11.39
C PHE A 718 -1.23 28.68 -10.98
N HIS A 719 -0.42 29.22 -11.89
CA HIS A 719 0.92 29.87 -11.78
C HIS A 719 2.23 29.10 -11.40
N LYS A 720 3.32 29.62 -12.02
CA LYS A 720 4.72 29.16 -12.21
C LYS A 720 5.53 28.80 -10.95
N GLU A 721 6.40 27.77 -11.03
CA GLU A 721 7.84 27.87 -10.67
C GLU A 721 8.68 26.71 -11.27
N LYS A 722 9.99 26.95 -11.47
CA LYS A 722 10.94 26.34 -12.45
C LYS A 722 11.42 24.89 -12.18
N GLN A 723 11.71 24.16 -13.26
CA GLN A 723 12.33 22.82 -13.37
C GLN A 723 13.74 22.68 -12.76
N LYS A 724 14.06 21.45 -12.29
CA LYS A 724 15.39 20.80 -12.40
C LYS A 724 15.21 19.29 -12.69
N SER A 725 16.14 18.73 -13.47
CA SER A 725 16.15 17.43 -14.17
C SER A 725 16.09 16.17 -13.27
N PRO A 726 15.63 15.01 -13.81
CA PRO A 726 15.45 13.78 -13.05
C PRO A 726 16.72 12.94 -13.02
N ASN A 727 17.10 12.48 -11.83
CA ASN A 727 18.11 11.45 -11.60
C ASN A 727 17.61 10.57 -10.46
N THR A 728 17.00 9.42 -10.74
CA THR A 728 17.03 8.31 -9.78
C THR A 728 16.70 6.96 -10.40
N ILE A 729 17.60 6.02 -10.16
CA ILE A 729 17.60 4.56 -10.43
C ILE A 729 16.26 3.85 -10.11
N LYS A 730 15.36 4.48 -9.34
CA LYS A 730 14.00 3.97 -9.06
C LYS A 730 13.14 3.77 -10.31
N GLU A 731 13.37 4.50 -11.40
CA GLU A 731 12.59 4.34 -12.64
C GLU A 731 13.00 3.09 -13.44
N TYR A 732 14.23 2.60 -13.31
CA TYR A 732 14.69 1.36 -13.96
C TYR A 732 14.06 0.10 -13.34
N LEU A 733 13.60 0.17 -12.08
CA LEU A 733 13.06 -0.96 -11.34
C LEU A 733 11.54 -1.16 -11.48
N LYS A 734 10.87 -0.31 -12.26
CA LYS A 734 9.44 -0.44 -12.58
C LYS A 734 9.17 -1.05 -13.96
N MET A 735 10.19 -1.66 -14.60
CA MET A 735 10.02 -2.34 -15.88
C MET A 735 9.62 -3.80 -15.71
N ARG A 736 8.51 -4.11 -16.39
CA ARG A 736 7.86 -5.36 -16.78
C ARG A 736 8.75 -6.49 -17.37
N ASP A 737 9.96 -6.71 -16.88
CA ASP A 737 10.78 -7.86 -17.30
C ASP A 737 10.90 -8.89 -16.17
N LEU A 738 10.29 -10.07 -16.36
CA LEU A 738 10.50 -11.26 -15.52
C LEU A 738 11.91 -11.84 -15.68
N HIS A 739 12.68 -11.36 -16.66
CA HIS A 739 14.05 -11.77 -16.97
C HIS A 739 15.03 -10.74 -16.46
N TYR A 740 15.97 -11.15 -15.58
CA TYR A 740 16.94 -10.22 -15.02
C TYR A 740 18.21 -10.12 -15.89
N PRO A 741 18.75 -8.89 -16.09
CA PRO A 741 20.00 -8.72 -16.83
C PRO A 741 21.16 -9.52 -16.23
N GLY A 742 21.71 -10.48 -16.98
CA GLY A 742 22.79 -11.37 -16.53
C GLY A 742 22.36 -12.83 -16.30
N GLU A 743 21.06 -13.13 -16.32
CA GLU A 743 20.56 -14.51 -16.41
C GLU A 743 20.73 -15.01 -17.84
N ASN A 744 21.93 -15.49 -18.17
CA ASN A 744 22.30 -15.84 -19.55
C ASN A 744 21.68 -17.17 -20.03
N HIS A 745 21.21 -18.00 -19.09
CA HIS A 745 20.65 -19.33 -19.37
C HIS A 745 19.13 -19.35 -19.52
N LEU A 746 18.43 -18.27 -19.14
CA LEU A 746 16.97 -18.20 -19.13
C LEU A 746 16.48 -17.20 -20.20
N LYS A 747 15.41 -17.55 -20.90
CA LYS A 747 14.70 -16.69 -21.87
C LYS A 747 13.20 -16.95 -21.78
N ASN A 748 12.39 -15.96 -22.14
CA ASN A 748 10.92 -16.08 -22.21
C ASN A 748 10.28 -16.60 -20.91
N ILE A 749 10.73 -16.10 -19.75
CA ILE A 749 10.22 -16.52 -18.44
C ILE A 749 8.73 -16.22 -18.34
N LYS A 750 7.94 -17.23 -17.95
CA LYS A 750 6.48 -17.14 -17.76
C LYS A 750 6.07 -17.74 -16.43
N GLN A 751 5.06 -17.15 -15.82
CA GLN A 751 4.41 -17.67 -14.62
C GLN A 751 3.32 -18.69 -15.00
N LEU A 752 3.22 -19.81 -14.28
CA LEU A 752 2.29 -20.93 -14.58
C LEU A 752 1.19 -21.16 -13.53
N THR A 753 1.31 -20.58 -12.34
CA THR A 753 0.36 -20.75 -11.24
C THR A 753 0.01 -19.41 -10.63
N PHE A 754 -1.26 -19.23 -10.24
CA PHE A 754 -1.80 -17.95 -9.80
C PHE A 754 -2.51 -18.09 -8.44
N GLY A 755 -1.99 -17.38 -7.44
CA GLY A 755 -2.43 -17.43 -6.04
C GLY A 755 -2.22 -18.76 -5.31
N GLY A 756 -2.67 -18.81 -4.05
CA GLY A 756 -2.39 -19.91 -3.11
C GLY A 756 -0.90 -20.09 -2.77
N GLN A 757 -0.56 -21.21 -2.12
CA GLN A 757 0.82 -21.67 -1.92
C GLN A 757 1.04 -22.87 -2.83
N ASN A 758 2.00 -22.76 -3.76
CA ASN A 758 2.30 -23.79 -4.75
C ASN A 758 3.74 -24.27 -4.57
N ALA A 759 3.96 -25.58 -4.62
CA ALA A 759 5.27 -26.21 -4.48
C ALA A 759 5.33 -27.49 -5.33
N GLU A 760 6.52 -28.10 -5.44
CA GLU A 760 6.71 -29.44 -6.02
C GLU A 760 6.07 -29.63 -7.41
N GLY A 761 6.39 -28.74 -8.35
CA GLY A 761 5.89 -28.83 -9.72
C GLY A 761 6.79 -29.71 -10.61
N TYR A 762 6.19 -30.69 -11.28
CA TYR A 762 6.89 -31.64 -12.15
C TYR A 762 6.22 -31.75 -13.51
N PHE A 763 7.01 -31.61 -14.57
CA PHE A 763 6.54 -31.78 -15.93
C PHE A 763 6.48 -33.25 -16.32
N VAL A 764 5.48 -33.61 -17.12
CA VAL A 764 5.52 -34.83 -17.91
C VAL A 764 6.64 -34.68 -18.93
N ARG A 765 7.37 -35.77 -19.22
CA ARG A 765 8.55 -35.78 -20.11
C ARG A 765 8.33 -35.17 -21.50
N ASP A 766 7.09 -35.13 -22.00
CA ASP A 766 6.75 -34.55 -23.30
C ASP A 766 6.15 -33.13 -23.20
N ASP A 767 6.27 -32.49 -22.04
CA ASP A 767 5.82 -31.14 -21.71
C ASP A 767 4.32 -30.89 -21.89
N SER A 768 3.53 -31.95 -22.09
CA SER A 768 2.10 -31.83 -22.34
C SER A 768 1.28 -31.48 -21.10
N ALA A 769 1.80 -31.75 -19.90
CA ALA A 769 1.14 -31.48 -18.64
C ALA A 769 2.18 -31.30 -17.53
N PHE A 770 1.78 -30.66 -16.44
CA PHE A 770 2.53 -30.69 -15.19
C PHE A 770 1.62 -30.97 -14.00
N ILE A 771 2.19 -31.62 -13.00
CA ILE A 771 1.54 -31.96 -11.73
C ILE A 771 2.26 -31.21 -10.61
N PHE A 772 1.53 -30.69 -9.64
CA PHE A 772 2.08 -29.85 -8.58
C PHE A 772 1.26 -29.94 -7.30
N GLN A 773 1.90 -29.58 -6.19
CA GLN A 773 1.27 -29.48 -4.88
C GLN A 773 0.77 -28.05 -4.64
N ALA A 774 -0.43 -27.91 -4.11
CA ALA A 774 -0.96 -26.61 -3.72
C ALA A 774 -1.88 -26.64 -2.50
N MET A 775 -1.97 -25.50 -1.81
CA MET A 775 -2.93 -25.25 -0.73
C MET A 775 -3.41 -23.79 -0.71
N GLY A 776 -4.54 -23.53 -0.04
CA GLY A 776 -5.05 -22.18 0.21
C GLY A 776 -6.58 -22.06 0.12
N ASN A 777 -7.16 -21.26 1.02
CA ASN A 777 -8.61 -21.18 1.19
C ASN A 777 -9.34 -20.37 0.09
N GLU A 778 -8.65 -19.44 -0.57
CA GLU A 778 -9.25 -18.59 -1.62
C GLU A 778 -9.34 -19.31 -2.97
N ASN A 779 -8.23 -19.92 -3.43
CA ASN A 779 -8.15 -20.50 -4.78
C ASN A 779 -8.39 -22.02 -4.81
N TYR A 780 -7.89 -22.75 -3.79
CA TYR A 780 -7.86 -24.22 -3.79
C TYR A 780 -8.86 -24.86 -2.82
N LYS A 781 -9.46 -24.06 -1.93
CA LYS A 781 -10.44 -24.47 -0.91
C LYS A 781 -9.94 -25.65 -0.04
N THR A 782 -8.66 -25.61 0.33
CA THR A 782 -8.03 -26.63 1.18
C THR A 782 -7.02 -25.97 2.12
N GLU A 783 -7.03 -26.42 3.37
CA GLU A 783 -6.05 -26.04 4.40
C GLU A 783 -4.81 -26.97 4.40
N CYS A 784 -4.90 -28.11 3.71
CA CYS A 784 -3.82 -29.06 3.50
C CYS A 784 -3.22 -29.01 2.11
N ASP A 785 -1.99 -29.50 2.00
CA ASP A 785 -1.35 -29.86 0.74
C ASP A 785 -2.20 -30.89 -0.01
N GLN A 786 -2.55 -30.53 -1.25
CA GLN A 786 -3.30 -31.35 -2.20
C GLN A 786 -2.60 -31.33 -3.55
N ILE A 787 -2.87 -32.34 -4.39
CA ILE A 787 -2.22 -32.49 -5.69
C ILE A 787 -3.13 -32.00 -6.80
N TYR A 788 -2.54 -31.25 -7.72
CA TYR A 788 -3.21 -30.60 -8.83
C TYR A 788 -2.45 -30.82 -10.14
N ARG A 789 -3.16 -30.81 -11.27
CA ARG A 789 -2.62 -31.02 -12.60
C ARG A 789 -3.13 -29.95 -13.57
N TYR A 790 -2.22 -29.47 -14.42
CA TYR A 790 -2.55 -28.70 -15.62
C TYR A 790 -2.16 -29.45 -16.88
N ASN A 791 -3.01 -29.35 -17.90
CA ASN A 791 -2.68 -29.76 -19.26
C ASN A 791 -2.23 -28.51 -20.04
N ILE A 792 -1.03 -28.54 -20.61
CA ILE A 792 -0.38 -27.41 -21.28
C ILE A 792 -0.43 -27.55 -22.80
N LYS A 793 -0.94 -28.68 -23.32
CA LYS A 793 -1.00 -28.93 -24.75
C LYS A 793 -2.05 -28.03 -25.41
N GLY A 794 -1.59 -26.92 -26.01
CA GLY A 794 -2.41 -25.99 -26.80
C GLY A 794 -2.67 -24.62 -26.16
N HIS A 795 -2.48 -24.49 -24.84
CA HIS A 795 -2.61 -23.20 -24.14
C HIS A 795 -1.82 -23.23 -22.82
N LEU A 796 -1.16 -22.12 -22.47
CA LEU A 796 -0.52 -21.96 -21.15
C LEU A 796 -1.57 -21.53 -20.12
N PRO A 797 -1.47 -21.94 -18.84
CA PRO A 797 -2.39 -21.47 -17.80
C PRO A 797 -2.36 -19.94 -17.67
N SER A 798 -3.55 -19.36 -17.47
CA SER A 798 -3.79 -17.95 -17.13
C SER A 798 -4.36 -17.83 -15.71
N ASP A 799 -4.50 -16.61 -15.18
CA ASP A 799 -5.10 -16.32 -13.86
C ASP A 799 -6.53 -16.88 -13.70
N GLU A 800 -7.23 -17.17 -14.80
CA GLU A 800 -8.58 -17.76 -14.82
C GLU A 800 -8.56 -19.30 -14.92
N SER A 801 -7.40 -19.91 -15.19
CA SER A 801 -7.28 -21.36 -15.36
C SER A 801 -7.45 -22.07 -14.01
N ILE A 802 -8.33 -23.07 -13.97
CA ILE A 802 -8.57 -23.90 -12.78
C ILE A 802 -7.87 -25.24 -12.97
N PRO A 803 -6.94 -25.64 -12.10
CA PRO A 803 -6.26 -26.92 -12.23
C PRO A 803 -7.17 -28.08 -11.81
N GLN A 804 -6.96 -29.24 -12.44
CA GLN A 804 -7.64 -30.46 -12.04
C GLN A 804 -7.07 -30.96 -10.70
N LYS A 805 -7.92 -31.16 -9.70
CA LYS A 805 -7.50 -31.80 -8.44
C LYS A 805 -7.31 -33.30 -8.69
N MET A 806 -6.13 -33.81 -8.33
CA MET A 806 -5.72 -35.21 -8.49
C MET A 806 -5.76 -35.99 -7.17
N SER A 807 -5.84 -35.31 -6.03
CA SER A 807 -6.05 -35.94 -4.72
C SER A 807 -7.52 -35.90 -4.31
N VAL A 808 -7.92 -36.80 -3.42
CA VAL A 808 -9.32 -36.94 -2.97
C VAL A 808 -9.83 -35.80 -2.08
N GLY A 809 -8.96 -34.87 -1.66
CA GLY A 809 -9.33 -33.74 -0.79
C GLY A 809 -9.35 -34.04 0.70
N LEU A 810 -8.89 -35.22 1.12
CA LEU A 810 -8.86 -35.68 2.50
C LEU A 810 -7.43 -36.07 2.90
N GLY A 811 -7.02 -35.72 4.12
CA GLY A 811 -5.65 -35.90 4.60
C GLY A 811 -4.64 -35.00 3.88
N ALA A 812 -3.41 -34.98 4.37
CA ALA A 812 -2.33 -34.31 3.65
C ALA A 812 -1.86 -35.19 2.48
N THR A 813 -1.66 -34.60 1.30
CA THR A 813 -1.15 -35.33 0.11
C THR A 813 -0.01 -34.54 -0.52
N THR A 814 1.12 -35.20 -0.78
CA THR A 814 2.38 -34.58 -1.22
C THR A 814 3.13 -35.48 -2.22
N CYS A 815 4.26 -34.98 -2.74
CA CYS A 815 5.23 -35.74 -3.55
C CYS A 815 4.58 -36.52 -4.71
N SER A 816 3.91 -35.79 -5.60
CA SER A 816 3.26 -36.38 -6.75
C SER A 816 4.20 -36.57 -7.94
N PHE A 817 4.11 -37.68 -8.67
CA PHE A 817 4.85 -37.85 -9.93
C PHE A 817 3.99 -38.57 -10.98
N LEU A 818 4.04 -38.13 -12.24
CA LEU A 818 3.25 -38.71 -13.34
C LEU A 818 4.01 -39.82 -14.06
N PHE A 819 3.33 -40.92 -14.40
CA PHE A 819 3.90 -41.96 -15.25
C PHE A 819 4.08 -41.45 -16.70
N PRO A 820 5.02 -42.03 -17.46
CA PRO A 820 5.17 -41.74 -18.89
C PRO A 820 3.89 -41.96 -19.72
N SER A 821 3.03 -42.88 -19.29
CA SER A 821 1.71 -43.16 -19.90
C SER A 821 0.71 -42.01 -19.73
N LYS A 822 0.93 -41.11 -18.76
CA LYS A 822 0.08 -39.98 -18.34
C LYS A 822 -1.32 -40.33 -17.81
N LYS A 823 -1.64 -41.63 -17.78
CA LYS A 823 -2.90 -42.15 -17.26
C LYS A 823 -2.89 -42.33 -15.75
N GLU A 824 -1.70 -42.37 -15.18
CA GLU A 824 -1.49 -42.71 -13.78
C GLU A 824 -0.44 -41.77 -13.17
N SER A 825 -0.55 -41.54 -11.88
CA SER A 825 0.44 -40.87 -11.03
C SER A 825 0.61 -41.61 -9.72
N ILE A 826 1.72 -41.34 -9.02
CA ILE A 826 1.88 -41.72 -7.62
C ILE A 826 1.74 -40.48 -6.75
N HIS A 827 1.09 -40.59 -5.59
CA HIS A 827 1.04 -39.56 -4.55
C HIS A 827 1.30 -40.19 -3.18
N ALA A 828 1.96 -39.46 -2.27
CA ALA A 828 2.01 -39.84 -0.87
C ALA A 828 0.83 -39.21 -0.12
N SER A 829 0.07 -39.97 0.66
CA SER A 829 -1.10 -39.45 1.37
C SER A 829 -1.26 -40.01 2.79
N THR A 830 -1.80 -39.18 3.69
CA THR A 830 -2.18 -39.60 5.06
C THR A 830 -3.63 -40.08 5.17
N ILE A 831 -4.30 -40.34 4.03
CA ILE A 831 -5.73 -40.67 3.98
C ILE A 831 -6.13 -41.85 4.88
N ARG A 832 -5.23 -42.81 5.09
CA ARG A 832 -5.46 -43.98 5.95
C ARG A 832 -5.76 -43.62 7.41
N ALA A 833 -5.22 -42.50 7.90
CA ALA A 833 -5.41 -42.05 9.27
C ALA A 833 -6.65 -41.16 9.46
N VAL A 834 -7.44 -40.94 8.41
CA VAL A 834 -8.66 -40.15 8.48
C VAL A 834 -9.77 -40.98 9.11
N ASP A 835 -10.28 -40.52 10.26
CA ASP A 835 -11.51 -41.07 10.84
C ASP A 835 -12.74 -40.46 10.15
N PHE A 836 -13.51 -41.31 9.48
CA PHE A 836 -14.71 -40.90 8.75
C PHE A 836 -15.93 -40.64 9.66
N ASN A 837 -15.81 -40.89 10.97
CA ASN A 837 -16.86 -40.59 11.95
C ASN A 837 -16.77 -39.17 12.52
N ASP A 838 -15.64 -38.48 12.34
CA ASP A 838 -15.45 -37.10 12.78
C ASP A 838 -16.01 -36.09 11.79
N ASN A 839 -16.30 -34.87 12.26
CA ASN A 839 -16.85 -33.80 11.43
C ASN A 839 -15.76 -33.27 10.45
N LEU A 840 -15.77 -33.76 9.20
CA LEU A 840 -14.73 -33.57 8.18
C LEU A 840 -14.65 -32.13 7.58
N SER A 841 -15.11 -31.10 8.29
CA SER A 841 -15.23 -29.73 7.76
C SER A 841 -13.92 -29.11 7.26
N ASN A 842 -12.77 -29.63 7.71
CA ASN A 842 -11.43 -29.13 7.36
C ASN A 842 -10.59 -30.13 6.53
N GLY A 843 -11.22 -31.12 5.89
CA GLY A 843 -10.52 -32.11 5.04
C GLY A 843 -9.62 -33.10 5.79
N ALA A 844 -9.80 -33.26 7.11
CA ALA A 844 -9.06 -34.19 7.97
C ALA A 844 -7.52 -34.01 7.94
N CYS A 845 -7.07 -32.75 7.95
CA CYS A 845 -5.65 -32.41 7.99
C CYS A 845 -4.94 -32.90 9.26
N PRO A 846 -3.80 -33.62 9.15
CA PRO A 846 -3.02 -33.99 10.32
C PRO A 846 -2.44 -32.71 10.98
N PRO A 847 -2.56 -32.57 12.32
CA PRO A 847 -2.04 -31.40 13.02
C PRO A 847 -0.51 -31.40 13.02
N LYS A 848 0.10 -30.26 12.65
CA LYS A 848 1.57 -30.10 12.71
C LYS A 848 2.09 -30.23 14.14
N LYS A 849 3.17 -30.97 14.34
CA LYS A 849 3.70 -31.31 15.68
C LYS A 849 4.10 -30.08 16.48
N CYS A 850 4.77 -29.11 15.87
CA CYS A 850 5.14 -27.85 16.52
C CYS A 850 3.96 -26.90 16.81
N LYS A 851 2.75 -27.22 16.36
CA LYS A 851 1.51 -26.49 16.69
C LYS A 851 0.59 -27.27 17.63
N SER A 852 0.98 -28.49 18.00
CA SER A 852 0.21 -29.38 18.88
C SER A 852 0.22 -28.91 20.34
N VAL A 853 -0.65 -29.52 21.16
CA VAL A 853 -0.65 -29.30 22.62
C VAL A 853 0.66 -29.76 23.24
N ASP A 854 1.24 -30.87 22.75
CA ASP A 854 2.50 -31.42 23.22
C ASP A 854 3.64 -30.39 23.14
N ALA A 855 3.70 -29.60 22.05
CA ALA A 855 4.72 -28.57 21.89
C ALA A 855 4.58 -27.40 22.89
N LYS A 856 3.46 -27.30 23.62
CA LYS A 856 3.28 -26.32 24.69
C LYS A 856 3.69 -26.86 26.06
N THR A 857 3.53 -28.16 26.29
CA THR A 857 3.78 -28.83 27.57
C THR A 857 5.17 -29.44 27.66
N ASP A 858 5.68 -30.02 26.58
CA ASP A 858 7.01 -30.61 26.50
C ASP A 858 8.07 -29.52 26.24
N VAL A 859 8.93 -29.29 27.25
CA VAL A 859 9.99 -28.28 27.23
C VAL A 859 11.01 -28.54 26.12
N VAL A 860 11.33 -29.80 25.84
CA VAL A 860 12.32 -30.21 24.83
C VAL A 860 11.76 -29.97 23.43
N LEU A 861 10.54 -30.44 23.18
CA LEU A 861 9.86 -30.21 21.89
C LEU A 861 9.65 -28.72 21.62
N LYS A 862 9.23 -27.96 22.64
CA LYS A 862 9.09 -26.50 22.55
C LYS A 862 10.40 -25.81 22.20
N HIS A 863 11.52 -26.26 22.77
CA HIS A 863 12.84 -25.72 22.47
C HIS A 863 13.22 -26.00 21.01
N LEU A 864 13.05 -27.24 20.53
CA LEU A 864 13.35 -27.63 19.15
C LEU A 864 12.53 -26.80 18.13
N CYS A 865 11.22 -26.69 18.36
CA CYS A 865 10.30 -25.95 17.50
C CYS A 865 10.58 -24.43 17.44
N ASN A 866 11.21 -23.85 18.47
CA ASN A 866 11.55 -22.42 18.51
C ASN A 866 12.95 -22.09 17.99
N THR A 867 13.84 -23.09 17.90
CA THR A 867 15.25 -22.89 17.57
C THR A 867 15.62 -23.31 16.16
N SER A 868 14.84 -24.20 15.54
CA SER A 868 15.14 -24.81 14.24
C SER A 868 13.95 -24.81 13.28
N TYR A 869 14.23 -24.82 11.98
CA TYR A 869 13.24 -25.09 10.95
C TYR A 869 13.08 -26.61 10.82
N VAL A 870 11.90 -27.12 11.17
CA VAL A 870 11.61 -28.55 11.18
C VAL A 870 10.46 -28.91 10.24
N TRP A 871 10.50 -30.12 9.70
CA TRP A 871 9.45 -30.72 8.87
C TRP A 871 8.80 -31.90 9.59
N ASP A 872 7.48 -31.98 9.46
CA ASP A 872 6.68 -33.07 9.98
C ASP A 872 6.81 -34.32 9.10
N ILE A 873 7.28 -35.40 9.70
CA ILE A 873 7.32 -36.75 9.14
C ILE A 873 6.08 -37.47 9.66
N PHE A 874 4.94 -37.28 8.98
CA PHE A 874 3.70 -37.88 9.43
C PHE A 874 3.77 -39.42 9.29
N PRO A 875 3.52 -40.18 10.37
CA PRO A 875 3.74 -41.63 10.42
C PRO A 875 2.68 -42.47 9.69
N ASN A 876 1.80 -41.81 8.93
CA ASN A 876 0.73 -42.46 8.17
C ASN A 876 0.82 -42.15 6.68
N TYR A 877 1.98 -41.64 6.22
CA TYR A 877 2.19 -41.43 4.80
C TYR A 877 2.44 -42.78 4.14
N ASP A 878 1.56 -43.11 3.21
CA ASP A 878 1.71 -44.24 2.30
C ASP A 878 1.71 -43.72 0.84
N ILE A 879 2.36 -44.44 -0.05
CA ILE A 879 2.37 -44.15 -1.49
C ILE A 879 1.22 -44.88 -2.16
N TYR A 880 0.43 -44.11 -2.91
CA TYR A 880 -0.72 -44.61 -3.65
C TYR A 880 -0.55 -44.38 -5.15
N LEU A 881 -0.95 -45.37 -5.93
CA LEU A 881 -1.18 -45.28 -7.36
C LEU A 881 -2.54 -44.65 -7.62
N VAL A 882 -2.58 -43.62 -8.46
CA VAL A 882 -3.75 -42.79 -8.73
C VAL A 882 -3.99 -42.72 -10.23
N ASN A 883 -5.24 -42.82 -10.67
CA ASN A 883 -5.58 -42.68 -12.08
C ASN A 883 -5.67 -41.22 -12.53
N GLU A 884 -5.90 -41.00 -13.83
CA GLU A 884 -5.99 -39.67 -14.45
C GLU A 884 -7.15 -38.81 -13.93
N TYR A 885 -8.10 -39.39 -13.21
CA TYR A 885 -9.25 -38.72 -12.62
C TYR A 885 -9.05 -38.37 -11.13
N GLY A 886 -7.95 -38.83 -10.52
CA GLY A 886 -7.66 -38.61 -9.10
C GLY A 886 -8.17 -39.70 -8.16
N ASN A 887 -8.60 -40.86 -8.68
CA ASN A 887 -9.03 -41.99 -7.85
C ASN A 887 -7.85 -42.89 -7.50
N PHE A 888 -7.77 -43.32 -6.23
CA PHE A 888 -6.81 -44.32 -5.78
C PHE A 888 -7.10 -45.68 -6.44
N ILE A 889 -6.13 -46.18 -7.21
CA ILE A 889 -6.17 -47.51 -7.83
C ILE A 889 -5.63 -48.55 -6.84
N LYS A 890 -4.47 -48.26 -6.23
CA LYS A 890 -3.74 -49.22 -5.41
C LYS A 890 -2.88 -48.52 -4.37
N GLN A 891 -2.84 -49.06 -3.16
CA GLN A 891 -1.85 -48.71 -2.14
C GLN A 891 -0.55 -49.50 -2.43
N LEU A 892 0.57 -48.80 -2.66
CA LEU A 892 1.86 -49.41 -3.02
C LEU A 892 2.72 -49.71 -1.78
N THR A 893 2.62 -48.86 -0.76
CA THR A 893 3.30 -49.04 0.53
C THR A 893 2.29 -49.11 1.66
N ASN A 894 2.65 -49.80 2.75
CA ASN A 894 1.81 -50.03 3.92
C ASN A 894 2.66 -50.19 5.18
N THR A 895 3.87 -49.61 5.17
CA THR A 895 4.79 -49.73 6.30
C THR A 895 4.42 -48.71 7.36
N GLU A 896 4.66 -49.03 8.63
CA GLU A 896 4.40 -48.10 9.72
C GLU A 896 5.47 -46.99 9.69
N GLY A 897 5.03 -45.73 9.65
CA GLY A 897 5.94 -44.59 9.55
C GLY A 897 5.73 -43.77 8.27
N TYR A 898 6.82 -43.36 7.65
CA TYR A 898 6.78 -42.40 6.56
C TYR A 898 7.24 -43.03 5.26
N ASP A 899 6.32 -43.22 4.32
CA ASP A 899 6.61 -43.57 2.93
C ASP A 899 6.15 -42.42 2.01
N ALA A 900 7.10 -41.61 1.54
CA ALA A 900 6.81 -40.46 0.66
C ALA A 900 7.98 -40.13 -0.28
N GLU A 901 7.97 -38.93 -0.87
CA GLU A 901 9.02 -38.44 -1.79
C GLU A 901 9.25 -39.37 -3.00
N GLY A 902 8.20 -40.04 -3.44
CA GLY A 902 8.24 -41.03 -4.52
C GLY A 902 8.43 -40.40 -5.90
N THR A 903 9.35 -40.94 -6.70
CA THR A 903 9.52 -40.58 -8.11
C THR A 903 9.65 -41.81 -9.00
N ILE A 904 9.36 -41.66 -10.29
CA ILE A 904 9.21 -42.77 -11.23
C ILE A 904 10.39 -42.79 -12.21
N SER A 905 10.88 -43.98 -12.54
CA SER A 905 11.94 -44.15 -13.53
C SER A 905 11.49 -43.70 -14.93
N PRO A 906 12.41 -43.31 -15.84
CA PRO A 906 12.05 -42.81 -17.15
C PRO A 906 11.26 -43.80 -18.03
N ASP A 907 11.40 -45.11 -17.77
CA ASP A 907 10.68 -46.20 -18.43
C ASP A 907 9.37 -46.59 -17.72
N GLY A 908 9.08 -46.00 -16.55
CA GLY A 908 7.86 -46.26 -15.76
C GLY A 908 7.87 -47.57 -14.97
N ARG A 909 9.00 -48.28 -14.90
CA ARG A 909 9.06 -49.62 -14.27
C ARG A 909 9.41 -49.60 -12.79
N LEU A 910 10.11 -48.59 -12.32
CA LEU A 910 10.61 -48.49 -10.95
C LEU A 910 10.12 -47.22 -10.28
N ILE A 911 9.96 -47.28 -8.96
CA ILE A 911 9.67 -46.14 -8.09
C ILE A 911 10.76 -46.08 -7.04
N VAL A 912 11.44 -44.95 -6.93
CA VAL A 912 12.32 -44.64 -5.77
C VAL A 912 11.55 -43.76 -4.81
N TYR A 913 11.68 -43.99 -3.51
CA TYR A 913 10.95 -43.27 -2.47
C TYR A 913 11.74 -43.25 -1.16
N THR A 914 11.38 -42.32 -0.27
CA THR A 914 11.92 -42.26 1.10
C THR A 914 11.04 -43.10 2.01
N SER A 915 11.65 -43.97 2.83
CA SER A 915 10.95 -44.79 3.81
C SER A 915 11.63 -44.77 5.17
N LEU A 916 10.81 -44.77 6.23
CA LEU A 916 11.26 -44.96 7.62
C LEU A 916 11.31 -46.45 8.04
N ALA A 917 11.03 -47.39 7.13
CA ALA A 917 10.87 -48.81 7.45
C ALA A 917 12.10 -49.49 8.09
N SER A 918 13.30 -48.97 7.87
CA SER A 918 14.56 -49.45 8.49
C SER A 918 14.83 -48.83 9.87
N GLY A 919 14.00 -47.88 10.31
CA GLY A 919 14.20 -47.08 11.52
C GLY A 919 14.95 -45.76 11.29
N ASP A 920 15.37 -45.48 10.06
CA ASP A 920 15.89 -44.18 9.60
C ASP A 920 15.27 -43.81 8.25
N LEU A 921 15.31 -42.53 7.86
CA LEU A 921 14.77 -42.07 6.58
C LEU A 921 15.75 -42.39 5.45
N GLU A 922 15.51 -43.52 4.80
CA GLU A 922 16.38 -44.08 3.78
C GLU A 922 15.69 -44.09 2.41
N LEU A 923 16.48 -44.17 1.33
CA LEU A 923 15.95 -44.42 0.00
C LEU A 923 15.66 -45.90 -0.19
N TRP A 924 14.49 -46.15 -0.74
CA TRP A 924 14.01 -47.46 -1.14
C TRP A 924 13.59 -47.44 -2.60
N ILE A 925 13.66 -48.58 -3.25
CA ILE A 925 13.20 -48.76 -4.62
C ILE A 925 12.29 -49.98 -4.71
N MET A 926 11.28 -49.87 -5.56
CA MET A 926 10.31 -50.95 -5.83
C MET A 926 9.91 -50.95 -7.30
N ASN A 927 9.30 -52.04 -7.75
CA ASN A 927 8.60 -52.09 -9.02
C ASN A 927 7.38 -51.16 -9.00
N SER A 928 6.94 -50.67 -10.17
CA SER A 928 5.80 -49.76 -10.28
C SER A 928 4.46 -50.36 -9.80
N ASP A 929 4.38 -51.68 -9.69
CA ASP A 929 3.24 -52.39 -9.10
C ASP A 929 3.31 -52.51 -7.56
N GLY A 930 4.38 -52.01 -6.94
CA GLY A 930 4.64 -52.06 -5.50
C GLY A 930 5.38 -53.32 -5.01
N SER A 931 5.74 -54.25 -5.90
CA SER A 931 6.52 -55.44 -5.56
C SER A 931 8.03 -55.16 -5.53
N GLY A 932 8.83 -56.10 -5.02
CA GLY A 932 10.30 -56.03 -5.12
C GLY A 932 10.95 -54.88 -4.35
N LYS A 933 10.34 -54.44 -3.23
CA LYS A 933 10.87 -53.39 -2.36
C LYS A 933 12.25 -53.77 -1.84
N ARG A 934 13.23 -52.87 -2.00
CA ARG A 934 14.56 -53.01 -1.41
C ARG A 934 15.13 -51.65 -1.00
N GLN A 935 15.90 -51.65 0.07
CA GLN A 935 16.62 -50.49 0.57
C GLN A 935 17.84 -50.18 -0.32
N LEU A 936 18.12 -48.91 -0.59
CA LEU A 936 19.25 -48.43 -1.39
C LEU A 936 20.35 -47.78 -0.53
N THR A 937 19.97 -47.07 0.51
CA THR A 937 20.88 -46.35 1.41
C THR A 937 20.72 -46.88 2.83
N ASN A 938 21.77 -46.83 3.63
CA ASN A 938 21.78 -47.36 5.00
C ASN A 938 22.70 -46.55 5.94
N GLU A 939 23.00 -45.31 5.57
CA GLU A 939 23.90 -44.44 6.32
C GLU A 939 23.08 -43.44 7.12
N LEU A 940 23.38 -43.34 8.42
CA LEU A 940 22.62 -42.51 9.37
C LEU A 940 22.41 -41.08 8.86
N GLY A 941 21.14 -40.67 8.83
CA GLY A 941 20.71 -39.32 8.45
C GLY A 941 19.48 -39.36 7.55
N TYR A 942 19.02 -38.17 7.15
CA TYR A 942 17.84 -38.07 6.29
C TYR A 942 18.24 -38.11 4.82
N ASP A 943 17.80 -39.17 4.11
CA ASP A 943 17.91 -39.34 2.66
C ASP A 943 16.54 -39.13 2.02
N GLY A 944 16.44 -38.22 1.05
CA GLY A 944 15.16 -37.98 0.39
C GLY A 944 15.21 -37.17 -0.89
N GLY A 945 14.03 -36.93 -1.47
CA GLY A 945 13.85 -36.13 -2.69
C GLY A 945 14.65 -36.67 -3.87
N ALA A 946 14.57 -37.98 -4.09
CA ALA A 946 15.37 -38.70 -5.09
C ALA A 946 14.76 -38.62 -6.49
N PHE A 947 15.59 -38.44 -7.53
CA PHE A 947 15.19 -38.42 -8.93
C PHE A 947 16.10 -39.32 -9.78
N PHE A 948 15.53 -39.98 -10.78
CA PHE A 948 16.30 -40.79 -11.73
C PHE A 948 17.04 -39.91 -12.75
N SER A 949 18.19 -40.39 -13.22
CA SER A 949 18.83 -39.87 -14.44
C SER A 949 17.96 -40.12 -15.67
N PRO A 950 18.03 -39.29 -16.73
CA PRO A 950 17.28 -39.48 -17.97
C PRO A 950 17.43 -40.85 -18.65
N ASP A 951 18.58 -41.51 -18.45
CA ASP A 951 18.85 -42.88 -18.92
C ASP A 951 18.36 -43.98 -17.96
N GLY A 952 17.91 -43.62 -16.75
CA GLY A 952 17.39 -44.54 -15.75
C GLY A 952 18.44 -45.40 -15.05
N THR A 953 19.73 -45.09 -15.18
CA THR A 953 20.82 -45.89 -14.59
C THR A 953 21.26 -45.41 -13.21
N LYS A 954 20.99 -44.15 -12.86
CA LYS A 954 21.41 -43.51 -11.61
C LYS A 954 20.27 -42.80 -10.91
N ILE A 955 20.47 -42.51 -9.63
CA ILE A 955 19.57 -41.75 -8.77
C ILE A 955 20.37 -40.60 -8.15
N ILE A 956 19.86 -39.38 -8.27
CA ILE A 956 20.36 -38.19 -7.57
C ILE A 956 19.39 -37.82 -6.45
N PHE A 957 19.90 -37.51 -5.28
CA PHE A 957 19.09 -37.22 -4.11
C PHE A 957 19.76 -36.23 -3.19
N ARG A 958 19.00 -35.72 -2.21
CA ARG A 958 19.52 -34.88 -1.13
C ARG A 958 19.67 -35.71 0.13
N ALA A 959 20.74 -35.49 0.87
CA ALA A 959 21.03 -36.25 2.07
C ALA A 959 21.65 -35.34 3.15
N SER A 960 21.27 -35.57 4.41
CA SER A 960 21.97 -35.03 5.57
C SER A 960 22.78 -36.12 6.25
N ARG A 961 24.00 -35.79 6.68
CA ARG A 961 24.92 -36.75 7.32
C ARG A 961 25.40 -36.15 8.65
N PRO A 962 24.66 -36.33 9.76
CA PRO A 962 25.10 -35.88 11.08
C PRO A 962 26.37 -36.63 11.51
N LYS A 963 27.44 -35.91 11.86
CA LYS A 963 28.76 -36.52 12.16
C LYS A 963 29.15 -36.38 13.62
N SER A 964 28.80 -35.27 14.27
CA SER A 964 29.12 -35.06 15.69
C SER A 964 28.12 -35.79 16.60
N GLU A 965 28.55 -36.13 17.82
CA GLU A 965 27.64 -36.75 18.80
C GLU A 965 26.41 -35.88 19.10
N GLU A 966 26.57 -34.56 19.10
CA GLU A 966 25.48 -33.61 19.33
C GLU A 966 24.49 -33.62 18.17
N GLU A 967 24.98 -33.60 16.93
CA GLU A 967 24.15 -33.69 15.72
C GLU A 967 23.38 -35.00 15.65
N ILE A 968 24.04 -36.13 15.96
CA ILE A 968 23.41 -37.45 15.95
C ILE A 968 22.31 -37.54 17.02
N LYS A 969 22.58 -37.04 18.24
CA LYS A 969 21.58 -37.00 19.32
C LYS A 969 20.40 -36.12 18.92
N LYS A 970 20.65 -34.94 18.35
CA LYS A 970 19.61 -34.02 17.88
C LYS A 970 18.76 -34.67 16.78
N TYR A 971 19.38 -35.31 15.80
CA TYR A 971 18.71 -35.98 14.70
C TYR A 971 17.77 -37.10 15.21
N LYS A 972 18.29 -38.02 16.03
CA LYS A 972 17.49 -39.11 16.61
C LYS A 972 16.35 -38.59 17.49
N LEU A 973 16.59 -37.51 18.23
CA LEU A 973 15.57 -36.85 19.05
C LEU A 973 14.46 -36.25 18.18
N LEU A 974 14.81 -35.51 17.13
CA LEU A 974 13.82 -34.99 16.17
C LEU A 974 13.00 -36.13 15.56
N LEU A 975 13.65 -37.20 15.11
CA LEU A 975 12.99 -38.35 14.51
C LEU A 975 12.00 -39.02 15.48
N SER A 976 12.34 -39.11 16.77
CA SER A 976 11.42 -39.64 17.81
C SER A 976 10.14 -38.83 17.99
N TYR A 977 10.14 -37.55 17.62
CA TYR A 977 8.94 -36.69 17.59
C TYR A 977 8.23 -36.68 16.23
N GLY A 978 8.71 -37.44 15.25
CA GLY A 978 8.24 -37.38 13.86
C GLY A 978 8.67 -36.09 13.16
N LEU A 979 9.89 -35.61 13.42
CA LEU A 979 10.44 -34.38 12.86
C LEU A 979 11.81 -34.60 12.22
N VAL A 980 12.12 -33.78 11.22
CA VAL A 980 13.49 -33.64 10.67
C VAL A 980 13.85 -32.17 10.47
N GLU A 981 15.15 -31.86 10.45
CA GLU A 981 15.68 -30.52 10.20
C GLU A 981 16.44 -30.49 8.87
N PRO A 982 15.81 -30.10 7.75
CA PRO A 982 16.41 -30.17 6.40
C PRO A 982 17.32 -28.96 6.09
N LEU A 983 18.14 -28.53 7.04
CA LEU A 983 18.98 -27.34 6.92
C LEU A 983 20.35 -27.60 6.27
N SER A 984 20.91 -28.81 6.46
CA SER A 984 22.23 -29.20 5.97
C SER A 984 22.10 -30.40 5.02
N MET A 985 21.64 -30.13 3.81
CA MET A 985 21.33 -31.14 2.79
C MET A 985 22.33 -31.01 1.64
N GLU A 986 23.12 -32.06 1.39
CA GLU A 986 24.05 -32.16 0.26
C GLU A 986 23.49 -33.11 -0.80
N LEU A 987 23.98 -33.02 -2.02
CA LEU A 987 23.56 -33.85 -3.13
C LEU A 987 24.44 -35.10 -3.25
N PHE A 988 23.82 -36.24 -3.48
CA PHE A 988 24.47 -37.54 -3.64
C PHE A 988 23.94 -38.26 -4.88
N VAL A 989 24.82 -39.02 -5.52
CA VAL A 989 24.46 -39.92 -6.62
C VAL A 989 24.72 -41.35 -6.17
N ILE A 990 23.81 -42.25 -6.56
CA ILE A 990 23.97 -43.69 -6.42
C ILE A 990 23.51 -44.36 -7.71
N ASN A 991 24.09 -45.50 -8.07
CA ASN A 991 23.56 -46.32 -9.16
C ASN A 991 22.20 -46.89 -8.76
N VAL A 992 21.33 -47.13 -9.74
CA VAL A 992 20.00 -47.70 -9.47
C VAL A 992 20.10 -49.03 -8.73
N ASP A 993 21.15 -49.83 -8.94
CA ASP A 993 21.39 -51.09 -8.22
C ASP A 993 21.83 -50.91 -6.74
N GLY A 994 22.14 -49.69 -6.30
CA GLY A 994 22.62 -49.37 -4.96
C GLY A 994 24.15 -49.30 -4.84
N THR A 995 24.89 -49.43 -5.93
CA THR A 995 26.36 -49.31 -5.93
C THR A 995 26.82 -47.87 -6.20
N ASP A 996 28.11 -47.60 -5.99
CA ASP A 996 28.77 -46.32 -6.32
C ASP A 996 28.12 -45.07 -5.68
N LEU A 997 27.68 -45.20 -4.42
CA LEU A 997 27.20 -44.05 -3.65
C LEU A 997 28.32 -43.01 -3.46
N ARG A 998 28.08 -41.79 -3.93
CA ARG A 998 29.06 -40.70 -3.83
C ARG A 998 28.41 -39.33 -3.63
N GLN A 999 29.06 -38.51 -2.80
CA GLN A 999 28.67 -37.13 -2.55
C GLN A 999 29.13 -36.22 -3.69
N ILE A 1000 28.24 -35.36 -4.18
CA ILE A 1000 28.49 -34.41 -5.28
C ILE A 1000 28.82 -33.01 -4.75
N THR A 1001 28.01 -32.51 -3.82
CA THR A 1001 28.17 -31.14 -3.30
C THR A 1001 28.80 -31.13 -1.91
N LYS A 1002 29.59 -30.10 -1.62
CA LYS A 1002 30.16 -29.78 -0.29
C LYS A 1002 29.97 -28.30 0.00
N LEU A 1003 28.75 -27.84 -0.21
CA LEU A 1003 28.42 -26.41 -0.22
C LEU A 1003 28.05 -25.92 1.19
N GLY A 1004 27.51 -26.80 2.02
CA GLY A 1004 26.80 -26.42 3.24
C GLY A 1004 25.43 -25.83 2.93
N GLY A 1005 24.63 -25.67 3.96
CA GLY A 1005 23.25 -25.23 3.81
C GLY A 1005 22.38 -26.26 3.09
N SER A 1006 21.36 -25.79 2.40
CA SER A 1006 20.28 -26.60 1.85
C SER A 1006 20.37 -26.64 0.33
N ASN A 1007 20.64 -27.82 -0.23
CA ASN A 1007 20.66 -28.09 -1.67
C ASN A 1007 19.48 -29.00 -2.03
N TRP A 1008 18.53 -28.49 -2.80
CA TRP A 1008 17.18 -29.04 -2.95
C TRP A 1008 16.79 -29.28 -4.40
N ALA A 1009 15.83 -30.22 -4.58
CA ALA A 1009 15.21 -30.57 -5.86
C ALA A 1009 16.24 -30.77 -7.00
N PRO A 1010 17.20 -31.70 -6.85
CA PRO A 1010 18.21 -31.92 -7.87
C PRO A 1010 17.64 -32.69 -9.07
N TYR A 1011 17.92 -32.20 -10.27
CA TYR A 1011 17.50 -32.83 -11.52
C TYR A 1011 18.67 -32.95 -12.48
N TYR A 1012 18.81 -34.10 -13.12
CA TYR A 1012 19.71 -34.23 -14.25
C TYR A 1012 19.20 -33.42 -15.45
N LEU A 1013 20.12 -32.77 -16.15
CA LEU A 1013 19.87 -32.27 -17.50
C LEU A 1013 19.83 -33.44 -18.50
N THR A 1014 19.27 -33.19 -19.67
CA THR A 1014 19.08 -34.19 -20.73
C THR A 1014 20.38 -34.82 -21.26
N ASP A 1015 21.54 -34.24 -20.91
CA ASP A 1015 22.86 -34.76 -21.27
C ASP A 1015 23.39 -35.86 -20.32
N ASN A 1016 22.67 -36.18 -19.24
CA ASN A 1016 23.10 -37.11 -18.17
C ASN A 1016 24.44 -36.75 -17.51
N LYS A 1017 24.94 -35.52 -17.66
CA LYS A 1017 26.25 -35.10 -17.14
C LYS A 1017 26.16 -33.97 -16.15
N ARG A 1018 25.15 -33.11 -16.30
CA ARG A 1018 24.95 -31.93 -15.47
C ARG A 1018 23.70 -32.06 -14.64
N ILE A 1019 23.74 -31.49 -13.44
CA ILE A 1019 22.67 -31.49 -12.45
C ILE A 1019 22.29 -30.04 -12.18
N ILE A 1020 21.00 -29.73 -12.27
CA ILE A 1020 20.41 -28.46 -11.89
C ILE A 1020 19.69 -28.60 -10.55
N PHE A 1021 19.86 -27.65 -9.64
CA PHE A 1021 19.31 -27.73 -8.29
C PHE A 1021 19.12 -26.33 -7.68
N SER A 1022 18.34 -26.25 -6.62
CA SER A 1022 18.11 -25.04 -5.85
C SER A 1022 19.01 -25.02 -4.62
N SER A 1023 19.73 -23.92 -4.36
CA SER A 1023 20.66 -23.84 -3.22
C SER A 1023 20.72 -22.46 -2.57
N ASN A 1024 20.95 -22.46 -1.26
CA ASN A 1024 21.21 -21.26 -0.45
C ASN A 1024 22.71 -21.02 -0.15
N PHE A 1025 23.61 -21.79 -0.80
CA PHE A 1025 25.08 -21.82 -0.60
C PHE A 1025 25.74 -20.43 -0.42
N ASN A 1026 25.35 -19.43 -1.21
CA ASN A 1026 25.98 -18.12 -1.24
C ASN A 1026 25.11 -17.00 -0.62
N SER A 1027 24.14 -17.37 0.22
CA SER A 1027 23.28 -16.40 0.90
C SER A 1027 23.94 -15.86 2.18
N SER A 1028 24.23 -14.56 2.20
CA SER A 1028 24.93 -13.86 3.30
C SER A 1028 24.08 -13.62 4.57
N LEU A 1029 23.00 -14.39 4.76
CA LEU A 1029 22.04 -14.22 5.85
C LEU A 1029 21.83 -15.55 6.58
N THR A 1030 21.98 -15.53 7.90
CA THR A 1030 21.74 -16.63 8.84
C THR A 1030 20.27 -17.07 8.95
N HIS A 1031 19.42 -16.83 7.94
CA HIS A 1031 18.00 -17.19 7.94
C HIS A 1031 17.62 -17.94 6.66
N PHE A 1032 16.97 -19.09 6.84
CA PHE A 1032 16.34 -19.88 5.78
C PHE A 1032 15.42 -19.00 4.92
N GLY A 1033 15.65 -18.92 3.60
CA GLY A 1033 14.75 -18.19 2.69
C GLY A 1033 15.35 -17.54 1.45
N GLU A 1034 16.65 -17.66 1.17
CA GLU A 1034 17.24 -17.20 -0.10
C GLU A 1034 17.86 -18.37 -0.87
N PHE A 1035 17.14 -18.86 -1.89
CA PHE A 1035 17.58 -19.92 -2.79
C PHE A 1035 17.79 -19.37 -4.20
N HIS A 1036 18.83 -19.87 -4.88
CA HIS A 1036 19.10 -19.61 -6.30
C HIS A 1036 19.23 -20.94 -7.03
N ILE A 1037 19.02 -20.92 -8.34
CA ILE A 1037 19.24 -22.08 -9.20
C ILE A 1037 20.72 -22.16 -9.53
N TYR A 1038 21.31 -23.34 -9.32
CA TYR A 1038 22.68 -23.69 -9.67
C TYR A 1038 22.71 -24.89 -10.59
N MET A 1039 23.78 -24.97 -11.37
CA MET A 1039 24.12 -26.11 -12.20
C MET A 1039 25.51 -26.60 -11.80
N ILE A 1040 25.72 -27.92 -11.77
CA ILE A 1040 27.02 -28.55 -11.45
C ILE A 1040 27.19 -29.80 -12.32
N ASN A 1041 28.43 -30.18 -12.61
CA ASN A 1041 28.70 -31.47 -13.23
C ASN A 1041 28.51 -32.61 -12.21
N GLU A 1042 28.18 -33.81 -12.70
CA GLU A 1042 28.02 -35.00 -11.86
C GLU A 1042 29.31 -35.36 -11.09
N ASP A 1043 30.49 -34.94 -11.54
CA ASP A 1043 31.76 -35.13 -10.83
C ASP A 1043 31.99 -34.11 -9.69
N GLY A 1044 31.05 -33.18 -9.47
CA GLY A 1044 31.14 -32.11 -8.48
C GLY A 1044 31.91 -30.87 -8.96
N THR A 1045 32.37 -30.84 -10.22
CA THR A 1045 33.06 -29.67 -10.81
C THR A 1045 32.09 -28.74 -11.54
N GLY A 1046 32.59 -27.57 -11.97
CA GLY A 1046 31.83 -26.69 -12.88
C GLY A 1046 30.58 -26.06 -12.26
N LEU A 1047 30.58 -25.80 -10.95
CA LEU A 1047 29.48 -25.11 -10.28
C LEU A 1047 29.25 -23.73 -10.90
N GLU A 1048 28.04 -23.51 -11.40
CA GLU A 1048 27.61 -22.29 -12.07
C GLU A 1048 26.25 -21.83 -11.53
N GLN A 1049 26.09 -20.52 -11.28
CA GLN A 1049 24.82 -19.94 -10.88
C GLN A 1049 23.97 -19.59 -12.10
N VAL A 1050 22.73 -20.08 -12.15
CA VAL A 1050 21.80 -19.95 -13.29
C VAL A 1050 20.88 -18.72 -13.14
N SER A 1051 20.35 -18.48 -11.94
CA SER A 1051 19.43 -17.36 -11.65
C SER A 1051 20.11 -16.25 -10.84
N LEU A 1052 19.77 -14.97 -11.09
CA LEU A 1052 20.38 -13.81 -10.41
C LEU A 1052 19.35 -12.93 -9.68
N LYS A 1053 19.86 -12.12 -8.73
CA LYS A 1053 19.08 -11.10 -8.03
C LYS A 1053 19.44 -9.70 -8.51
N LEU A 1054 18.42 -8.86 -8.64
CA LEU A 1054 18.48 -7.41 -8.89
C LEU A 1054 19.46 -6.65 -7.98
N ARG A 1055 19.74 -7.15 -6.75
CA ARG A 1055 20.70 -6.53 -5.81
C ARG A 1055 22.17 -6.69 -6.21
N ASN A 1056 22.55 -7.75 -6.93
CA ASN A 1056 23.94 -7.99 -7.31
C ASN A 1056 24.36 -7.18 -8.54
N LEU A 1057 23.41 -6.72 -9.38
CA LEU A 1057 23.67 -5.72 -10.42
C LEU A 1057 24.02 -4.35 -9.83
N ILE A 1058 23.38 -3.97 -8.72
CA ILE A 1058 23.56 -2.66 -8.08
C ILE A 1058 24.92 -2.53 -7.37
N GLN A 1059 25.63 -3.64 -7.10
CA GLN A 1059 26.99 -3.61 -6.56
C GLN A 1059 28.09 -3.60 -7.63
N LYS A 1060 27.76 -3.93 -8.89
CA LYS A 1060 28.70 -3.92 -10.03
C LYS A 1060 28.70 -2.60 -10.82
N PHE A 1061 27.66 -1.79 -10.64
CA PHE A 1061 27.54 -0.39 -11.09
C PHE A 1061 27.81 0.54 -9.90
#